data_AF-A0AAV7EDL9-F1
#
_entry.id   AF-A0AAV7EDL9-F1
#
_cell.length_a   1.000
_cell.length_b   1.000
_cell.length_c   1.000
_cell.angle_alpha   90.00
_cell.angle_beta   90.00
_cell.angle_gamma   90.00
#
_symmetry.space_group_name_H-M   'P 1'
#
loop_
_entity.id
_entity.type
_entity.pdbx_description
1 polymer ?
#
loop_
_entity_poly.entity_id
_entity_poly.type
_entity_poly.pdbx_seq_one_letter_code
_entity_poly.pdbx_strand_id
1 'polypeptide(L)'
;MDSTSSSCFEKLNEEIIFTILDYLEENPLDKKSLALVSKYFYLIESRHRKTLKPLRQDLLPSVVSRRYRSLRSLDLALCPLITDKTLTLVSHHCRSTLRSVNLSKSMLFTHVGLSDLVLNCEFLVDIDLSNGTDLTDCAAAAISRAKNLEKLSLARCKLITDLGIGCIAVGCPKLKSINLKWCLGLSDLGVGLVAIKCRELRHLDLSHMQVTKKCLPSIIKLPCLEELILAGCIGIDDKGLTTLPLGCQSLKTLDISNCFNVSHKGLSSITNGAMLLSQLILSQCTPVTQALAESLQKLPNLQSIILDGCHVTSAGLKAIGSCSFSLRELNLRKCHGVTDEGLSFLVTKHKELKKLDITCCRKITHVSIASITSSCPWLLSLRMESCGLVPKESFALIGSSCRFLEELDVTDNEVDDEGLKSISRCSRLRSLKVGICSKISDTGLIHVGLSCPQLVELDLYRVIGVTDVGVAAISSGCPRLQMINLAYCPEITDESLRSLSKCLRLTTLEMRGCPRITSVGLSAVAMGCKQISKIDIKKCHEINDAGMLPLAKFSQHLRQINLSYCSVTDVGLLALANISHLQNMTILHLRGLTPNGLAAALLACGGLIKVKLHSAFKPLLNQTLINHMEARGCTFHWRDKPFQGEVDKKIWKVH
;
A
#
# COMPACT_ATOMS: atom_id res chain seq x y z
N MET A 1 -26.48 15.21 -48.16
CA MET A 1 -25.87 16.54 -48.28
C MET A 1 -25.53 16.98 -46.87
N ASP A 2 -24.32 17.14 -46.37
CA ASP A 2 -22.91 16.88 -46.67
C ASP A 2 -22.30 17.04 -45.26
N SER A 3 -21.37 16.30 -44.69
CA SER A 3 -20.18 15.61 -45.16
C SER A 3 -19.75 14.71 -43.99
N THR A 4 -19.08 13.62 -44.31
CA THR A 4 -18.18 12.92 -43.39
C THR A 4 -17.18 13.94 -42.82
N SER A 5 -17.45 14.49 -41.63
CA SER A 5 -16.37 15.08 -40.84
C SER A 5 -15.54 13.91 -40.29
N SER A 6 -14.65 13.37 -41.12
CA SER A 6 -13.53 12.58 -40.61
C SER A 6 -12.90 13.44 -39.52
N SER A 7 -13.02 13.00 -38.27
CA SER A 7 -12.41 13.69 -37.13
C SER A 7 -10.99 14.05 -37.53
N CYS A 8 -10.51 15.28 -37.30
CA CYS A 8 -9.14 15.66 -37.67
C CYS A 8 -8.10 14.68 -37.07
N PHE A 9 -8.46 13.99 -35.99
CA PHE A 9 -7.69 12.92 -35.36
C PHE A 9 -7.55 11.64 -36.20
N GLU A 10 -8.40 11.41 -37.20
CA GLU A 10 -8.26 10.29 -38.15
C GLU A 10 -7.13 10.53 -39.16
N LYS A 11 -6.65 11.78 -39.30
CA LYS A 11 -5.51 12.14 -40.14
C LYS A 11 -4.17 12.09 -39.40
N LEU A 12 -4.17 11.88 -38.09
CA LEU A 12 -2.93 11.75 -37.32
C LEU A 12 -2.23 10.45 -37.66
N ASN A 13 -0.96 10.53 -38.04
CA ASN A 13 -0.14 9.36 -38.28
C ASN A 13 0.21 8.65 -36.95
N GLU A 14 0.67 7.40 -37.05
CA GLU A 14 0.98 6.55 -35.89
C GLU A 14 2.07 7.18 -34.99
N GLU A 15 3.04 7.89 -35.56
CA GLU A 15 4.13 8.55 -34.84
C GLU A 15 3.65 9.70 -33.94
N ILE A 16 2.78 10.57 -34.45
CA ILE A 16 2.21 11.66 -33.64
C ILE A 16 1.35 11.07 -32.51
N ILE A 17 0.58 10.00 -32.79
CA ILE A 17 -0.23 9.34 -31.77
C ILE A 17 0.65 8.67 -30.70
N PHE A 18 1.78 8.05 -31.09
CA PHE A 18 2.75 7.52 -30.14
C PHE A 18 3.35 8.61 -29.26
N THR A 19 3.69 9.76 -29.86
CA THR A 19 4.19 10.93 -29.11
C THR A 19 3.16 11.41 -28.11
N ILE A 20 1.90 11.54 -28.53
CA ILE A 20 0.79 11.88 -27.63
C ILE A 20 0.66 10.84 -26.51
N LEU A 21 0.70 9.55 -26.84
CA LEU A 21 0.60 8.47 -25.86
C LEU A 21 1.74 8.47 -24.84
N ASP A 22 2.97 8.81 -25.26
CA ASP A 22 4.12 8.97 -24.38
C ASP A 22 3.92 10.14 -23.38
N TYR A 23 3.26 11.23 -23.79
CA TYR A 23 2.86 12.31 -22.87
C TYR A 23 1.69 11.95 -21.95
N LEU A 24 0.76 11.10 -22.42
CA LEU A 24 -0.45 10.73 -21.67
C LEU A 24 -0.24 9.63 -20.61
N GLU A 25 0.96 9.10 -20.42
CA GLU A 25 1.22 7.99 -19.48
C GLU A 25 0.78 8.27 -18.03
N GLU A 26 0.59 9.53 -17.64
CA GLU A 26 0.28 9.93 -16.26
C GLU A 26 -1.23 9.92 -15.88
N ASN A 27 -2.17 9.98 -16.83
CA ASN A 27 -3.61 10.10 -16.52
C ASN A 27 -4.52 9.17 -17.35
N PRO A 28 -5.16 8.16 -16.74
CA PRO A 28 -6.07 7.23 -17.42
C PRO A 28 -7.29 7.89 -18.07
N LEU A 29 -7.74 9.03 -17.54
CA LEU A 29 -8.90 9.76 -18.09
C LEU A 29 -8.58 10.38 -19.44
N ASP A 30 -7.35 10.87 -19.62
CA ASP A 30 -6.94 11.54 -20.85
C ASP A 30 -6.80 10.54 -22.00
N LYS A 31 -6.30 9.33 -21.70
CA LYS A 31 -6.32 8.20 -22.65
C LYS A 31 -7.75 7.81 -23.05
N LYS A 32 -8.70 7.85 -22.11
CA LYS A 32 -10.10 7.55 -22.39
C LYS A 32 -10.75 8.64 -23.24
N SER A 33 -10.47 9.92 -22.97
CA SER A 33 -10.94 11.04 -23.77
C SER A 33 -10.44 10.95 -25.22
N LEU A 34 -9.16 10.60 -25.42
CA LEU A 34 -8.58 10.43 -26.76
C LEU A 34 -9.18 9.22 -27.50
N ALA A 35 -9.53 8.16 -26.76
CA ALA A 35 -10.20 7.00 -27.34
C ALA A 35 -11.63 7.28 -27.84
N LEU A 36 -12.30 8.32 -27.31
CA LEU A 36 -13.64 8.71 -27.75
C LEU A 36 -13.64 9.45 -29.09
N VAL A 37 -12.50 10.03 -29.50
CA VAL A 37 -12.39 10.89 -30.70
C VAL A 37 -11.68 10.24 -31.89
N SER A 38 -11.11 9.04 -31.74
CA SER A 38 -10.47 8.27 -32.82
C SER A 38 -10.73 6.77 -32.70
N LYS A 39 -11.31 6.17 -33.74
CA LYS A 39 -11.58 4.72 -33.81
C LYS A 39 -10.30 3.88 -33.93
N TYR A 40 -9.23 4.45 -34.50
CA TYR A 40 -7.92 3.80 -34.62
C TYR A 40 -7.10 3.86 -33.34
N PHE A 41 -7.48 4.70 -32.38
CA PHE A 41 -6.74 4.89 -31.14
C PHE A 41 -6.50 3.59 -30.38
N TYR A 42 -7.52 2.76 -30.17
CA TYR A 42 -7.33 1.50 -29.43
C TYR A 42 -6.40 0.50 -30.13
N LEU A 43 -6.36 0.53 -31.47
CA LEU A 43 -5.44 -0.30 -32.24
C LEU A 43 -4.01 0.20 -32.08
N ILE A 44 -3.79 1.50 -32.26
CA ILE A 44 -2.48 2.15 -32.15
C ILE A 44 -1.96 2.10 -30.72
N GLU A 45 -2.80 2.40 -29.72
CA GLU A 45 -2.50 2.27 -28.30
C GLU A 45 -2.07 0.85 -27.95
N SER A 46 -2.72 -0.17 -28.52
CA SER A 46 -2.30 -1.55 -28.29
C SER A 46 -0.92 -1.89 -28.86
N ARG A 47 -0.51 -1.23 -29.96
CA ARG A 47 0.85 -1.38 -30.49
C ARG A 47 1.88 -0.61 -29.68
N HIS A 48 1.49 0.51 -29.08
CA HIS A 48 2.35 1.34 -28.22
C HIS A 48 2.53 0.77 -26.82
N ARG A 49 1.51 0.11 -26.26
CA ARG A 49 1.45 -0.29 -24.86
C ARG A 49 2.65 -1.12 -24.43
N LYS A 50 3.41 -0.58 -23.48
CA LYS A 50 4.63 -1.17 -22.91
C LYS A 50 4.36 -2.01 -21.65
N THR A 51 3.26 -1.75 -20.94
CA THR A 51 2.94 -2.38 -19.66
C THR A 51 1.55 -3.02 -19.69
N LEU A 52 1.44 -4.23 -19.16
CA LEU A 52 0.17 -4.95 -19.07
C LEU A 52 0.03 -5.62 -17.71
N LYS A 53 -1.14 -5.45 -17.08
CA LYS A 53 -1.52 -6.11 -15.83
C LYS A 53 -2.85 -6.85 -16.02
N PRO A 54 -2.85 -8.04 -16.62
CA PRO A 54 -4.06 -8.81 -16.88
C PRO A 54 -4.75 -9.22 -15.58
N LEU A 55 -6.08 -9.25 -15.62
CA LEU A 55 -6.92 -9.73 -14.52
C LEU A 55 -7.36 -11.18 -14.72
N ARG A 56 -7.18 -11.69 -15.93
CA ARG A 56 -7.77 -12.91 -16.47
C ARG A 56 -6.71 -13.60 -17.31
N GLN A 57 -6.27 -14.78 -16.89
CA GLN A 57 -5.23 -15.52 -17.59
C GLN A 57 -5.71 -16.15 -18.90
N ASP A 58 -6.99 -16.45 -19.02
CA ASP A 58 -7.63 -17.04 -20.22
C ASP A 58 -7.48 -16.15 -21.46
N LEU A 59 -7.35 -14.84 -21.26
CA LEU A 59 -7.19 -13.87 -22.34
C LEU A 59 -5.72 -13.65 -22.72
N LEU A 60 -4.76 -14.08 -21.90
CA LEU A 60 -3.34 -13.88 -22.16
C LEU A 60 -2.90 -14.38 -23.54
N PRO A 61 -3.28 -15.59 -24.00
CA PRO A 61 -2.87 -16.09 -25.29
C PRO A 61 -3.25 -15.18 -26.45
N SER A 62 -4.51 -14.74 -26.52
CA SER A 62 -5.00 -13.88 -27.61
C SER A 62 -4.42 -12.47 -27.51
N VAL A 63 -4.25 -11.98 -26.29
CA VAL A 63 -3.79 -10.63 -26.00
C VAL A 63 -2.30 -10.45 -26.31
N VAL A 64 -1.46 -11.38 -25.87
CA VAL A 64 0.00 -11.31 -26.07
C VAL A 64 0.38 -11.68 -27.51
N SER A 65 -0.29 -12.65 -28.13
CA SER A 65 0.07 -13.08 -29.49
C SER A 65 -0.36 -12.10 -30.59
N ARG A 66 -1.47 -11.37 -30.41
CA ARG A 66 -2.06 -10.57 -31.49
C ARG A 66 -2.08 -9.08 -31.22
N ARG A 67 -2.27 -8.67 -29.96
CA ARG A 67 -2.68 -7.30 -29.62
C ARG A 67 -1.53 -6.43 -29.11
N TYR A 68 -0.75 -6.89 -28.15
CA TYR A 68 0.30 -6.08 -27.52
C TYR A 68 1.71 -6.56 -27.91
N ARG A 69 2.20 -6.12 -29.08
CA ARG A 69 3.48 -6.56 -29.64
C ARG A 69 4.72 -5.89 -29.05
N SER A 70 4.56 -4.71 -28.43
CA SER A 70 5.67 -3.92 -27.87
C SER A 70 5.80 -4.07 -26.35
N LEU A 71 5.27 -5.17 -25.80
CA LEU A 71 5.16 -5.35 -24.36
C LEU A 71 6.54 -5.50 -23.72
N ARG A 72 6.84 -4.61 -22.76
CA ARG A 72 8.11 -4.59 -21.99
C ARG A 72 7.93 -5.08 -20.56
N SER A 73 6.77 -4.85 -19.94
CA SER A 73 6.48 -5.30 -18.58
C SER A 73 5.14 -6.01 -18.52
N LEU A 74 5.14 -7.23 -17.97
CA LEU A 74 3.97 -8.06 -17.80
C LEU A 74 3.77 -8.39 -16.31
N ASP A 75 2.78 -7.76 -15.69
CA ASP A 75 2.42 -8.00 -14.29
C ASP A 75 1.28 -9.03 -14.20
N LEU A 76 1.64 -10.26 -13.82
CA LEU A 76 0.73 -11.39 -13.63
C LEU A 76 0.39 -11.63 -12.15
N ALA A 77 0.67 -10.68 -11.25
CA ALA A 77 0.35 -10.83 -9.83
C ALA A 77 -1.16 -10.96 -9.56
N LEU A 78 -2.02 -10.63 -10.54
CA LEU A 78 -3.46 -10.83 -10.47
C LEU A 78 -3.94 -12.10 -11.17
N CYS A 79 -3.01 -12.91 -11.70
CA CYS A 79 -3.26 -14.19 -12.36
C CYS A 79 -2.53 -15.30 -11.56
N PRO A 80 -3.13 -15.85 -10.49
CA PRO A 80 -2.40 -16.75 -9.59
C PRO A 80 -2.17 -18.18 -10.14
N LEU A 81 -2.68 -18.50 -11.33
CA LEU A 81 -2.64 -19.85 -11.90
C LEU A 81 -1.85 -19.96 -13.20
N ILE A 82 -0.89 -19.06 -13.40
CA ILE A 82 0.03 -19.16 -14.53
C ILE A 82 0.74 -20.50 -14.46
N THR A 83 0.65 -21.26 -15.55
CA THR A 83 1.28 -22.58 -15.73
C THR A 83 2.50 -22.45 -16.62
N ASP A 84 3.31 -23.51 -16.70
CA ASP A 84 4.44 -23.57 -17.63
C ASP A 84 4.02 -23.32 -19.07
N LYS A 85 2.90 -23.91 -19.53
CA LYS A 85 2.36 -23.68 -20.89
C LYS A 85 2.10 -22.19 -21.16
N THR A 86 1.57 -21.47 -20.17
CA THR A 86 1.32 -20.04 -20.29
C THR A 86 2.64 -19.26 -20.38
N LEU A 87 3.63 -19.60 -19.58
CA LEU A 87 4.96 -18.98 -19.63
C LEU A 87 5.66 -19.24 -20.96
N THR A 88 5.62 -20.48 -21.47
CA THR A 88 6.15 -20.83 -22.78
C THR A 88 5.47 -20.01 -23.87
N LEU A 89 4.15 -19.83 -23.82
CA LEU A 89 3.45 -19.00 -24.80
C LEU A 89 3.90 -17.54 -24.74
N VAL A 90 3.98 -16.96 -23.53
CA VAL A 90 4.43 -15.58 -23.34
C VAL A 90 5.87 -15.40 -23.84
N SER A 91 6.74 -16.35 -23.53
CA SER A 91 8.17 -16.27 -23.87
C SER A 91 8.42 -16.30 -25.37
N HIS A 92 7.63 -17.05 -26.13
CA HIS A 92 7.71 -17.09 -27.59
C HIS A 92 7.27 -15.79 -28.25
N HIS A 93 6.22 -15.14 -27.72
CA HIS A 93 5.65 -13.95 -28.34
C HIS A 93 6.34 -12.64 -27.91
N CYS A 94 6.90 -12.59 -26.70
CA CYS A 94 7.57 -11.40 -26.17
C CYS A 94 9.11 -11.53 -26.16
N ARG A 95 9.67 -12.41 -27.00
CA ARG A 95 11.09 -12.79 -27.03
C ARG A 95 12.05 -11.60 -27.00
N SER A 96 11.82 -10.62 -27.88
CA SER A 96 12.71 -9.46 -28.07
C SER A 96 12.32 -8.21 -27.28
N THR A 97 11.17 -8.21 -26.61
CA THR A 97 10.60 -6.99 -26.00
C THR A 97 10.49 -7.07 -24.49
N LEU A 98 10.26 -8.26 -23.92
CA LEU A 98 10.00 -8.42 -22.49
C LEU A 98 11.26 -8.10 -21.67
N ARG A 99 11.08 -7.20 -20.71
CA ARG A 99 12.12 -6.72 -19.78
C ARG A 99 11.77 -6.99 -18.33
N SER A 100 10.48 -6.97 -17.97
CA SER A 100 10.01 -7.18 -16.61
C SER A 100 8.83 -8.16 -16.58
N VAL A 101 8.83 -9.07 -15.62
CA VAL A 101 7.73 -10.01 -15.41
C VAL A 101 7.47 -10.18 -13.91
N ASN A 102 6.20 -10.04 -13.50
CA ASN A 102 5.79 -10.26 -12.12
C ASN A 102 4.91 -11.51 -12.04
N LEU A 103 5.39 -12.54 -11.33
CA LEU A 103 4.73 -13.81 -11.05
C LEU A 103 4.46 -13.99 -9.54
N SER A 104 4.54 -12.92 -8.75
CA SER A 104 4.57 -12.92 -7.27
C SER A 104 3.37 -13.55 -6.55
N LYS A 105 2.32 -13.92 -7.27
CA LYS A 105 1.16 -14.62 -6.71
C LYS A 105 0.75 -15.81 -7.55
N SER A 106 1.54 -16.15 -8.56
CA SER A 106 1.31 -17.30 -9.43
C SER A 106 1.94 -18.55 -8.77
N MET A 107 1.18 -19.64 -8.68
CA MET A 107 1.56 -20.81 -7.88
C MET A 107 1.72 -22.10 -8.69
N LEU A 108 1.41 -22.11 -9.98
CA LEU A 108 1.32 -23.35 -10.78
C LEU A 108 2.44 -23.54 -11.82
N PHE A 109 3.34 -22.57 -11.97
CA PHE A 109 4.48 -22.72 -12.86
C PHE A 109 5.65 -23.37 -12.09
N THR A 110 6.54 -24.01 -12.84
CA THR A 110 7.71 -24.70 -12.31
C THR A 110 8.98 -24.12 -12.95
N HIS A 111 10.12 -24.75 -12.66
CA HIS A 111 11.39 -24.43 -13.29
C HIS A 111 11.37 -24.59 -14.82
N VAL A 112 10.48 -25.42 -15.38
CA VAL A 112 10.37 -25.64 -16.84
C VAL A 112 9.89 -24.37 -17.54
N GLY A 113 8.77 -23.80 -17.09
CA GLY A 113 8.25 -22.55 -17.67
C GLY A 113 9.16 -21.36 -17.43
N LEU A 114 9.84 -21.30 -16.27
CA LEU A 114 10.86 -20.28 -16.01
C LEU A 114 12.07 -20.41 -16.95
N SER A 115 12.53 -21.64 -17.21
CA SER A 115 13.64 -21.90 -18.12
C SER A 115 13.28 -21.44 -19.53
N ASP A 116 12.08 -21.76 -20.03
CA ASP A 116 11.58 -21.29 -21.31
C ASP A 116 11.48 -19.76 -21.37
N LEU A 117 11.02 -19.13 -20.30
CA LEU A 117 10.89 -17.68 -20.20
C LEU A 117 12.26 -17.01 -20.30
N VAL A 118 13.20 -17.42 -19.47
CA VAL A 118 14.55 -16.82 -19.40
C VAL A 118 15.36 -17.10 -20.67
N LEU A 119 15.20 -18.28 -21.27
CA LEU A 119 15.90 -18.64 -22.50
C LEU A 119 15.46 -17.81 -23.70
N ASN A 120 14.16 -17.56 -23.82
CA ASN A 120 13.63 -16.84 -24.96
C ASN A 120 13.73 -15.33 -24.73
N CYS A 121 13.44 -14.82 -23.54
CA CYS A 121 13.41 -13.38 -23.28
C CYS A 121 14.78 -12.85 -22.83
N GLU A 122 15.72 -12.69 -23.76
CA GLU A 122 17.11 -12.30 -23.50
C GLU A 122 17.29 -10.92 -22.84
N PHE A 123 16.30 -10.04 -22.96
CA PHE A 123 16.30 -8.68 -22.42
C PHE A 123 15.65 -8.58 -21.04
N LEU A 124 15.32 -9.69 -20.39
CA LEU A 124 14.81 -9.67 -19.02
C LEU A 124 15.83 -9.04 -18.07
N VAL A 125 15.38 -7.97 -17.39
CA VAL A 125 16.13 -7.23 -16.38
C VAL A 125 15.47 -7.29 -15.01
N ASP A 126 14.20 -7.70 -14.93
CA ASP A 126 13.42 -7.70 -13.70
C ASP A 126 12.47 -8.90 -13.64
N ILE A 127 12.58 -9.70 -12.58
CA ILE A 127 11.72 -10.85 -12.34
C ILE A 127 11.29 -10.84 -10.86
N ASP A 128 9.98 -10.89 -10.63
CA ASP A 128 9.41 -11.04 -9.30
C ASP A 128 8.74 -12.43 -9.18
N LEU A 129 9.35 -13.32 -8.39
CA LEU A 129 8.85 -14.67 -8.08
C LEU A 129 8.39 -14.79 -6.63
N SER A 130 8.10 -13.68 -5.96
CA SER A 130 7.72 -13.69 -4.55
C SER A 130 6.54 -14.65 -4.29
N ASN A 131 6.45 -15.21 -3.09
CA ASN A 131 5.46 -16.22 -2.71
C ASN A 131 5.46 -17.51 -3.55
N GLY A 132 6.44 -17.74 -4.42
CA GLY A 132 6.67 -19.05 -5.06
C GLY A 132 7.18 -20.07 -4.05
N THR A 133 6.34 -20.48 -3.10
CA THR A 133 6.73 -21.33 -1.96
C THR A 133 7.23 -22.69 -2.36
N ASP A 134 6.84 -23.17 -3.54
CA ASP A 134 7.19 -24.49 -4.08
C ASP A 134 8.40 -24.44 -5.03
N LEU A 135 8.97 -23.25 -5.27
CA LEU A 135 10.17 -23.08 -6.08
C LEU A 135 11.40 -23.59 -5.33
N THR A 136 12.12 -24.51 -5.98
CA THR A 136 13.34 -25.13 -5.46
C THR A 136 14.59 -24.60 -6.17
N ASP A 137 15.77 -25.14 -5.84
CA ASP A 137 17.03 -24.81 -6.51
C ASP A 137 17.02 -25.06 -8.02
N CYS A 138 16.16 -25.94 -8.53
CA CYS A 138 15.96 -26.13 -9.97
C CYS A 138 15.41 -24.86 -10.64
N ALA A 139 14.47 -24.18 -9.97
CA ALA A 139 13.95 -22.90 -10.45
C ALA A 139 15.02 -21.81 -10.38
N ALA A 140 15.81 -21.78 -9.30
CA ALA A 140 16.92 -20.85 -9.18
C ALA A 140 17.99 -21.05 -10.27
N ALA A 141 18.30 -22.31 -10.60
CA ALA A 141 19.19 -22.66 -11.71
C ALA A 141 18.61 -22.29 -13.09
N ALA A 142 17.29 -22.30 -13.27
CA ALA A 142 16.68 -21.76 -14.48
C ALA A 142 16.86 -20.24 -14.58
N ILE A 143 16.64 -19.52 -13.47
CA ILE A 143 16.80 -18.06 -13.40
C ILE A 143 18.26 -17.61 -13.59
N SER A 144 19.25 -18.39 -13.14
CA SER A 144 20.67 -18.05 -13.29
C SER A 144 21.10 -17.85 -14.75
N ARG A 145 20.30 -18.31 -15.72
CA ARG A 145 20.55 -18.12 -17.14
C ARG A 145 20.19 -16.71 -17.63
N ALA A 146 19.51 -15.91 -16.82
CA ALA A 146 19.12 -14.54 -17.12
C ALA A 146 20.29 -13.57 -16.93
N LYS A 147 21.25 -13.59 -17.86
CA LYS A 147 22.52 -12.83 -17.73
C LYS A 147 22.38 -11.31 -17.62
N ASN A 148 21.24 -10.75 -18.05
CA ASN A 148 20.94 -9.32 -17.99
C ASN A 148 20.08 -8.93 -16.78
N LEU A 149 19.79 -9.86 -15.88
CA LEU A 149 18.93 -9.62 -14.73
C LEU A 149 19.56 -8.60 -13.78
N GLU A 150 18.84 -7.50 -13.53
CA GLU A 150 19.22 -6.43 -12.62
C GLU A 150 18.41 -6.46 -11.32
N LYS A 151 17.18 -6.96 -11.36
CA LYS A 151 16.27 -7.03 -10.21
C LYS A 151 15.67 -8.41 -10.09
N LEU A 152 15.73 -8.97 -8.89
CA LEU A 152 15.12 -10.25 -8.58
C LEU A 152 14.46 -10.22 -7.21
N SER A 153 13.18 -10.57 -7.16
CA SER A 153 12.51 -10.86 -5.88
C SER A 153 12.22 -12.34 -5.75
N LEU A 154 12.74 -12.94 -4.69
CA LEU A 154 12.46 -14.31 -4.26
C LEU A 154 11.72 -14.32 -2.91
N ALA A 155 11.17 -13.20 -2.47
CA ALA A 155 10.59 -13.09 -1.14
C ALA A 155 9.60 -14.24 -0.84
N ARG A 156 9.81 -14.98 0.26
CA ARG A 156 9.04 -16.17 0.67
C ARG A 156 9.19 -17.40 -0.25
N CYS A 157 10.22 -17.50 -1.07
CA CYS A 157 10.60 -18.76 -1.75
C CYS A 157 11.35 -19.65 -0.76
N LYS A 158 10.61 -20.38 0.08
CA LYS A 158 11.16 -21.05 1.27
C LYS A 158 12.04 -22.28 0.96
N LEU A 159 11.86 -22.89 -0.21
CA LEU A 159 12.56 -24.12 -0.62
C LEU A 159 13.81 -23.87 -1.46
N ILE A 160 14.14 -22.61 -1.76
CA ILE A 160 15.43 -22.25 -2.37
C ILE A 160 16.49 -22.25 -1.26
N THR A 161 17.60 -22.94 -1.51
CA THR A 161 18.72 -23.10 -0.60
C THR A 161 19.95 -22.30 -1.06
N ASP A 162 21.01 -22.36 -0.27
CA ASP A 162 22.30 -21.75 -0.59
C ASP A 162 22.84 -22.19 -1.97
N LEU A 163 22.54 -23.42 -2.40
CA LEU A 163 22.93 -23.93 -3.71
C LEU A 163 22.22 -23.16 -4.84
N GLY A 164 20.90 -23.01 -4.75
CA GLY A 164 20.11 -22.30 -5.76
C GLY A 164 20.47 -20.83 -5.84
N ILE A 165 20.58 -20.14 -4.70
CA ILE A 165 20.99 -18.73 -4.71
C ILE A 165 22.43 -18.55 -5.18
N GLY A 166 23.31 -19.52 -4.90
CA GLY A 166 24.66 -19.57 -5.44
C GLY A 166 24.69 -19.64 -6.96
N CYS A 167 23.83 -20.46 -7.57
CA CYS A 167 23.66 -20.51 -9.02
C CYS A 167 23.26 -19.14 -9.59
N ILE A 168 22.27 -18.48 -8.97
CA ILE A 168 21.82 -17.14 -9.38
C ILE A 168 22.96 -16.12 -9.26
N ALA A 169 23.67 -16.12 -8.14
CA ALA A 169 24.78 -15.20 -7.90
C ALA A 169 25.88 -15.32 -8.97
N VAL A 170 26.20 -16.55 -9.41
CA VAL A 170 27.19 -16.79 -10.46
C VAL A 170 26.65 -16.43 -11.85
N GLY A 171 25.39 -16.75 -12.14
CA GLY A 171 24.79 -16.57 -13.46
C GLY A 171 24.29 -15.15 -13.78
N CYS A 172 23.97 -14.38 -12.74
CA CYS A 172 23.37 -13.04 -12.86
C CYS A 172 24.27 -11.95 -12.22
N PRO A 173 25.47 -11.67 -12.78
CA PRO A 173 26.44 -10.75 -12.16
C PRO A 173 26.00 -9.28 -12.17
N LYS A 174 25.03 -8.92 -13.03
CA LYS A 174 24.48 -7.55 -13.16
C LYS A 174 23.38 -7.21 -12.14
N LEU A 175 23.13 -8.09 -11.16
CA LEU A 175 22.12 -7.87 -10.14
C LEU A 175 22.43 -6.60 -9.33
N LYS A 176 21.48 -5.65 -9.36
CA LYS A 176 21.47 -4.39 -8.62
C LYS A 176 20.50 -4.41 -7.45
N SER A 177 19.48 -5.26 -7.48
CA SER A 177 18.51 -5.42 -6.40
C SER A 177 18.13 -6.88 -6.23
N ILE A 178 18.20 -7.37 -5.00
CA ILE A 178 17.74 -8.70 -4.64
C ILE A 178 16.92 -8.67 -3.35
N ASN A 179 15.74 -9.30 -3.40
CA ASN A 179 14.89 -9.47 -2.22
C ASN A 179 14.81 -10.95 -1.84
N LEU A 180 15.35 -11.29 -0.67
CA LEU A 180 15.40 -12.63 -0.08
C LEU A 180 14.57 -12.74 1.21
N LYS A 181 13.70 -11.76 1.45
CA LYS A 181 12.86 -11.71 2.64
C LYS A 181 12.09 -13.01 2.84
N TRP A 182 12.13 -13.56 4.06
CA TRP A 182 11.47 -14.83 4.41
C TRP A 182 11.93 -16.06 3.59
N CYS A 183 13.12 -16.03 2.96
CA CYS A 183 13.74 -17.21 2.35
C CYS A 183 14.45 -18.05 3.41
N LEU A 184 13.68 -18.91 4.10
CA LEU A 184 14.14 -19.65 5.27
C LEU A 184 15.19 -20.73 4.97
N GLY A 185 15.30 -21.18 3.71
CA GLY A 185 16.31 -22.17 3.28
C GLY A 185 17.71 -21.58 3.05
N LEU A 186 17.88 -20.27 3.16
CA LEU A 186 19.14 -19.58 2.92
C LEU A 186 19.86 -19.27 4.25
N SER A 187 21.18 -19.45 4.24
CA SER A 187 22.06 -19.17 5.37
C SER A 187 23.07 -18.07 5.04
N ASP A 188 24.01 -17.82 5.98
CA ASP A 188 25.14 -16.92 5.77
C ASP A 188 25.96 -17.26 4.51
N LEU A 189 26.03 -18.55 4.14
CA LEU A 189 26.80 -19.01 2.97
C LEU A 189 26.19 -18.49 1.66
N GLY A 190 24.89 -18.67 1.45
CA GLY A 190 24.21 -18.22 0.24
C GLY A 190 24.27 -16.70 0.07
N VAL A 191 24.04 -15.96 1.17
CA VAL A 191 24.18 -14.49 1.18
C VAL A 191 25.63 -14.07 0.90
N GLY A 192 26.61 -14.77 1.45
CA GLY A 192 28.02 -14.56 1.16
C GLY A 192 28.35 -14.72 -0.32
N LEU A 193 27.82 -15.76 -0.98
CA LEU A 193 27.99 -15.98 -2.42
C LEU A 193 27.40 -14.83 -3.25
N VAL A 194 26.20 -14.37 -2.92
CA VAL A 194 25.57 -13.20 -3.56
C VAL A 194 26.47 -11.97 -3.42
N ALA A 195 26.93 -11.66 -2.21
CA ALA A 195 27.77 -10.50 -1.96
C ALA A 195 29.13 -10.56 -2.69
N ILE A 196 29.70 -11.76 -2.87
CA ILE A 196 30.97 -11.94 -3.58
C ILE A 196 30.82 -11.76 -5.10
N LYS A 197 29.74 -12.29 -5.67
CA LYS A 197 29.56 -12.37 -7.14
C LYS A 197 28.78 -11.19 -7.72
N CYS A 198 27.78 -10.67 -7.02
CA CYS A 198 26.92 -9.57 -7.48
C CYS A 198 27.48 -8.21 -7.02
N ARG A 199 28.60 -7.75 -7.60
CA ARG A 199 29.29 -6.53 -7.14
C ARG A 199 28.58 -5.22 -7.48
N GLU A 200 27.61 -5.24 -8.40
CA GLU A 200 26.77 -4.09 -8.74
C GLU A 200 25.56 -3.93 -7.80
N LEU A 201 25.46 -4.76 -6.77
CA LEU A 201 24.30 -4.77 -5.88
C LEU A 201 24.17 -3.45 -5.13
N ARG A 202 23.00 -2.83 -5.25
CA ARG A 202 22.59 -1.59 -4.60
C ARG A 202 21.56 -1.79 -3.51
N HIS A 203 20.71 -2.82 -3.63
CA HIS A 203 19.62 -3.09 -2.69
C HIS A 203 19.63 -4.56 -2.30
N LEU A 204 19.71 -4.84 -1.00
CA LEU A 204 19.73 -6.19 -0.44
C LEU A 204 18.73 -6.29 0.72
N ASP A 205 17.63 -7.01 0.51
CA ASP A 205 16.65 -7.31 1.56
C ASP A 205 16.82 -8.73 2.08
N LEU A 206 17.24 -8.87 3.34
CA LEU A 206 17.42 -10.13 4.06
C LEU A 206 16.38 -10.31 5.17
N SER A 207 15.30 -9.54 5.17
CA SER A 207 14.36 -9.49 6.30
C SER A 207 13.81 -10.87 6.67
N HIS A 208 13.76 -11.16 7.98
CA HIS A 208 13.23 -12.41 8.53
C HIS A 208 13.90 -13.68 7.96
N MET A 209 15.19 -13.61 7.68
CA MET A 209 16.02 -14.77 7.39
C MET A 209 16.74 -15.27 8.64
N GLN A 210 17.23 -16.51 8.61
CA GLN A 210 18.01 -17.12 9.69
C GLN A 210 19.51 -16.81 9.56
N VAL A 211 19.86 -15.63 9.04
CA VAL A 211 21.25 -15.19 8.88
C VAL A 211 21.83 -14.73 10.22
N THR A 212 23.14 -14.82 10.34
CA THR A 212 23.88 -14.42 11.55
C THR A 212 24.89 -13.35 11.22
N LYS A 213 25.65 -12.91 12.22
CA LYS A 213 26.82 -12.03 12.00
C LYS A 213 27.81 -12.50 10.93
N LYS A 214 27.82 -13.79 10.56
CA LYS A 214 28.77 -14.35 9.59
C LYS A 214 28.53 -13.86 8.16
N CYS A 215 27.33 -13.40 7.80
CA CYS A 215 27.08 -12.86 6.45
C CYS A 215 27.65 -11.44 6.25
N LEU A 216 27.73 -10.64 7.32
CA LEU A 216 28.08 -9.21 7.25
C LEU A 216 29.45 -8.94 6.62
N PRO A 217 30.55 -9.66 6.94
CA PRO A 217 31.87 -9.39 6.36
C PRO A 217 31.94 -9.46 4.83
N SER A 218 31.03 -10.20 4.19
CA SER A 218 30.95 -10.26 2.72
C SER A 218 30.10 -9.10 2.17
N ILE A 219 28.98 -8.79 2.82
CA ILE A 219 28.06 -7.72 2.42
C ILE A 219 28.75 -6.36 2.43
N ILE A 220 29.58 -6.09 3.45
CA ILE A 220 30.24 -4.80 3.64
C ILE A 220 31.27 -4.45 2.56
N LYS A 221 31.70 -5.46 1.80
CA LYS A 221 32.65 -5.31 0.69
C LYS A 221 31.95 -4.95 -0.62
N LEU A 222 30.62 -4.86 -0.62
CA LEU A 222 29.87 -4.45 -1.80
C LEU A 222 30.10 -2.95 -2.07
N PRO A 223 30.66 -2.57 -3.23
CA PRO A 223 31.07 -1.19 -3.50
C PRO A 223 29.87 -0.27 -3.75
N CYS A 224 28.77 -0.80 -4.26
CA CYS A 224 27.61 -0.03 -4.69
C CYS A 224 26.39 -0.15 -3.77
N LEU A 225 26.51 -0.78 -2.58
CA LEU A 225 25.36 -1.06 -1.73
C LEU A 225 24.79 0.24 -1.13
N GLU A 226 23.57 0.60 -1.54
CA GLU A 226 22.85 1.81 -1.11
C GLU A 226 21.82 1.50 -0.02
N GLU A 227 21.17 0.33 -0.06
CA GLU A 227 20.15 -0.09 0.90
C GLU A 227 20.42 -1.52 1.39
N LEU A 228 20.48 -1.67 2.71
CA LEU A 228 20.59 -2.95 3.41
C LEU A 228 19.45 -3.09 4.42
N ILE A 229 18.62 -4.11 4.24
CA ILE A 229 17.48 -4.41 5.12
C ILE A 229 17.75 -5.73 5.84
N LEU A 230 17.91 -5.66 7.15
CA LEU A 230 18.15 -6.78 8.07
C LEU A 230 16.97 -6.98 9.05
N ALA A 231 15.81 -6.41 8.75
CA ALA A 231 14.67 -6.39 9.67
C ALA A 231 14.26 -7.80 10.11
N GLY A 232 14.23 -8.04 11.42
CA GLY A 232 13.85 -9.32 12.02
C GLY A 232 14.91 -10.43 11.89
N CYS A 233 16.15 -10.10 11.54
CA CYS A 233 17.27 -11.03 11.55
C CYS A 233 17.84 -11.19 12.96
N ILE A 234 17.25 -12.11 13.73
CA ILE A 234 17.57 -12.31 15.16
C ILE A 234 19.02 -12.74 15.44
N GLY A 235 19.71 -13.30 14.45
CA GLY A 235 21.11 -13.74 14.54
C GLY A 235 22.14 -12.61 14.38
N ILE A 236 21.70 -11.38 14.12
CA ILE A 236 22.55 -10.20 14.05
C ILE A 236 22.71 -9.60 15.45
N ASP A 237 23.96 -9.41 15.86
CA ASP A 237 24.35 -8.88 17.16
C ASP A 237 25.38 -7.74 17.02
N ASP A 238 25.70 -7.08 18.12
CA ASP A 238 26.74 -6.03 18.16
C ASP A 238 28.08 -6.49 17.57
N LYS A 239 28.48 -7.75 17.81
CA LYS A 239 29.76 -8.29 17.31
C LYS A 239 29.77 -8.35 15.79
N GLY A 240 28.65 -8.72 15.17
CA GLY A 240 28.50 -8.67 13.72
C GLY A 240 28.69 -7.27 13.18
N LEU A 241 28.09 -6.28 13.83
CA LEU A 241 28.19 -4.89 13.39
C LEU A 241 29.57 -4.27 13.66
N THR A 242 30.31 -4.74 14.67
CA THR A 242 31.71 -4.28 14.89
C THR A 242 32.67 -4.68 13.77
N THR A 243 32.27 -5.56 12.85
CA THR A 243 33.04 -5.89 11.64
C THR A 243 32.82 -4.91 10.47
N LEU A 244 31.92 -3.94 10.60
CA LEU A 244 31.64 -2.87 9.62
C LEU A 244 32.60 -1.67 9.51
N PRO A 245 33.67 -1.45 10.33
CA PRO A 245 34.38 -0.17 10.33
C PRO A 245 35.18 0.12 9.05
N LEU A 246 35.28 -0.82 8.10
CA LEU A 246 36.00 -0.68 6.84
C LEU A 246 35.10 -0.64 5.59
N GLY A 247 33.76 -0.74 5.71
CA GLY A 247 32.94 -0.99 4.52
C GLY A 247 31.45 -0.64 4.65
N CYS A 248 31.08 0.42 3.93
CA CYS A 248 29.96 0.55 2.98
C CYS A 248 29.79 2.05 2.69
N GLN A 249 30.73 2.63 1.95
CA GLN A 249 30.78 4.09 1.72
C GLN A 249 29.55 4.61 0.96
N SER A 250 28.86 3.73 0.23
CA SER A 250 27.67 4.04 -0.58
C SER A 250 26.35 3.87 0.17
N LEU A 251 26.34 3.36 1.41
CA LEU A 251 25.11 3.03 2.13
C LEU A 251 24.35 4.30 2.51
N LYS A 252 23.10 4.37 2.05
CA LYS A 252 22.15 5.48 2.30
C LYS A 252 21.04 5.08 3.27
N THR A 253 20.66 3.81 3.27
CA THR A 253 19.58 3.28 4.11
C THR A 253 20.02 1.99 4.81
N LEU A 254 19.83 1.96 6.13
CA LEU A 254 20.02 0.77 6.94
C LEU A 254 18.76 0.51 7.77
N ASP A 255 18.19 -0.68 7.63
CA ASP A 255 17.09 -1.16 8.46
C ASP A 255 17.53 -2.36 9.29
N ILE A 256 17.51 -2.21 10.62
CA ILE A 256 17.80 -3.26 11.59
C ILE A 256 16.64 -3.42 12.58
N SER A 257 15.42 -3.15 12.13
CA SER A 257 14.20 -3.29 12.93
C SER A 257 14.06 -4.70 13.50
N ASN A 258 13.62 -4.82 14.75
CA ASN A 258 13.47 -6.10 15.46
C ASN A 258 14.77 -6.93 15.56
N CYS A 259 15.95 -6.33 15.43
CA CYS A 259 17.23 -6.97 15.75
C CYS A 259 17.58 -6.76 17.23
N PHE A 260 16.90 -7.49 18.12
CA PHE A 260 16.96 -7.27 19.58
C PHE A 260 18.35 -7.41 20.22
N ASN A 261 19.29 -8.05 19.54
CA ASN A 261 20.67 -8.24 20.01
C ASN A 261 21.63 -7.13 19.54
N VAL A 262 21.11 -6.10 18.86
CA VAL A 262 21.86 -4.91 18.46
C VAL A 262 21.58 -3.78 19.45
N SER A 263 22.65 -3.18 19.97
CA SER A 263 22.63 -2.05 20.87
C SER A 263 23.39 -0.85 20.28
N HIS A 264 23.52 0.22 21.07
CA HIS A 264 24.37 1.37 20.74
C HIS A 264 25.82 0.97 20.39
N LYS A 265 26.36 -0.12 20.96
CA LYS A 265 27.74 -0.56 20.67
C LYS A 265 27.89 -1.00 19.21
N GLY A 266 26.98 -1.81 18.68
CA GLY A 266 26.98 -2.20 17.27
C GLY A 266 26.75 -1.01 16.35
N LEU A 267 25.82 -0.12 16.70
CA LEU A 267 25.54 1.10 15.92
C LEU A 267 26.74 2.05 15.86
N SER A 268 27.48 2.23 16.95
CA SER A 268 28.69 3.07 16.98
C SER A 268 29.77 2.63 16.00
N SER A 269 29.76 1.36 15.59
CA SER A 269 30.68 0.81 14.60
C SER A 269 30.25 1.15 13.17
N ILE A 270 28.94 1.12 12.89
CA ILE A 270 28.38 1.55 11.59
C ILE A 270 28.63 3.03 11.37
N THR A 271 28.45 3.85 12.40
CA THR A 271 28.53 5.30 12.27
C THR A 271 29.94 5.83 11.99
N ASN A 272 30.99 5.02 12.19
CA ASN A 272 32.35 5.37 11.78
C ASN A 272 32.59 5.22 10.26
N GLY A 273 31.81 4.39 9.55
CA GLY A 273 32.07 4.02 8.15
C GLY A 273 31.00 4.45 7.14
N ALA A 274 29.77 4.70 7.59
CA ALA A 274 28.62 4.98 6.72
C ALA A 274 28.33 6.49 6.57
N MET A 275 29.27 7.24 6.00
CA MET A 275 29.16 8.71 5.90
C MET A 275 28.00 9.21 5.03
N LEU A 276 27.53 8.40 4.08
CA LEU A 276 26.39 8.74 3.21
C LEU A 276 25.04 8.30 3.77
N LEU A 277 25.00 7.73 4.98
CA LEU A 277 23.77 7.22 5.57
C LEU A 277 22.80 8.36 5.83
N SER A 278 21.67 8.33 5.13
CA SER A 278 20.60 9.32 5.20
C SER A 278 19.37 8.85 5.97
N GLN A 279 19.17 7.54 6.03
CA GLN A 279 18.02 6.93 6.70
C GLN A 279 18.45 5.75 7.58
N LEU A 280 17.97 5.76 8.81
CA LEU A 280 18.20 4.68 9.77
C LEU A 280 16.87 4.23 10.39
N ILE A 281 16.57 2.94 10.28
CA ILE A 281 15.34 2.32 10.80
C ILE A 281 15.72 1.35 11.93
N LEU A 282 15.29 1.67 13.14
CA LEU A 282 15.60 0.95 14.39
C LEU A 282 14.34 0.46 15.11
N SER A 283 13.22 0.27 14.38
CA SER A 283 11.93 -0.04 15.00
C SER A 283 12.00 -1.30 15.87
N GLN A 284 11.56 -1.20 17.13
CA GLN A 284 11.61 -2.29 18.11
C GLN A 284 13.00 -2.94 18.24
N CYS A 285 14.09 -2.21 18.01
CA CYS A 285 15.46 -2.75 18.05
C CYS A 285 16.13 -2.52 19.41
N THR A 286 16.41 -1.26 19.75
CA THR A 286 17.17 -0.86 20.94
C THR A 286 16.48 0.31 21.65
N PRO A 287 16.58 0.41 22.98
CA PRO A 287 16.16 1.60 23.69
C PRO A 287 16.87 2.87 23.19
N VAL A 288 16.13 3.97 23.10
CA VAL A 288 16.62 5.30 22.71
C VAL A 288 17.12 6.01 23.96
N THR A 289 18.40 5.80 24.23
CA THR A 289 19.16 6.38 25.35
C THR A 289 20.18 7.40 24.85
N GLN A 290 20.81 8.12 25.79
CA GLN A 290 21.93 9.02 25.51
C GLN A 290 23.04 8.33 24.69
N ALA A 291 23.43 7.10 25.08
CA ALA A 291 24.48 6.34 24.40
C ALA A 291 24.14 5.98 22.94
N LEU A 292 22.86 5.74 22.64
CA LEU A 292 22.41 5.55 21.26
C LEU A 292 22.64 6.83 20.45
N ALA A 293 22.21 7.98 20.98
CA ALA A 293 22.33 9.25 20.30
C ALA A 293 23.79 9.67 20.05
N GLU A 294 24.68 9.44 21.01
CA GLU A 294 26.13 9.65 20.85
C GLU A 294 26.70 8.81 19.70
N SER A 295 26.18 7.60 19.50
CA SER A 295 26.55 6.77 18.35
C SER A 295 26.10 7.41 17.04
N LEU A 296 24.93 8.04 17.00
CA LEU A 296 24.37 8.71 15.81
C LEU A 296 25.03 10.04 15.47
N GLN A 297 25.63 10.74 16.44
CA GLN A 297 26.28 12.05 16.24
C GLN A 297 27.35 12.03 15.14
N LYS A 298 27.93 10.86 14.85
CA LYS A 298 28.95 10.66 13.82
C LYS A 298 28.40 10.58 12.38
N LEU A 299 27.08 10.59 12.20
CA LEU A 299 26.42 10.51 10.88
C LEU A 299 26.03 11.91 10.37
N PRO A 300 26.85 12.57 9.54
CA PRO A 300 26.62 13.98 9.18
C PRO A 300 25.40 14.18 8.26
N ASN A 301 25.03 13.16 7.48
CA ASN A 301 24.00 13.25 6.44
C ASN A 301 22.65 12.65 6.85
N LEU A 302 22.48 12.28 8.12
CA LEU A 302 21.27 11.60 8.59
C LEU A 302 20.06 12.55 8.53
N GLN A 303 19.03 12.17 7.78
CA GLN A 303 17.82 12.97 7.55
C GLN A 303 16.55 12.28 8.03
N SER A 304 16.54 10.95 8.11
CA SER A 304 15.37 10.18 8.51
C SER A 304 15.73 9.15 9.58
N ILE A 305 15.01 9.19 10.70
CA ILE A 305 15.13 8.19 11.77
C ILE A 305 13.75 7.62 12.08
N ILE A 306 13.62 6.30 12.00
CA ILE A 306 12.40 5.57 12.32
C ILE A 306 12.65 4.71 13.55
N LEU A 307 11.94 5.01 14.65
CA LEU A 307 12.14 4.43 15.98
C LEU A 307 10.92 3.68 16.49
N ASP A 308 9.98 3.32 15.62
CA ASP A 308 8.65 2.80 16.00
C ASP A 308 8.72 1.68 17.03
N GLY A 309 7.91 1.78 18.07
CA GLY A 309 7.80 0.79 19.13
C GLY A 309 9.01 0.70 20.07
N CYS A 310 10.01 1.58 19.95
CA CYS A 310 11.14 1.59 20.86
C CYS A 310 10.78 2.15 22.24
N HIS A 311 11.55 1.75 23.26
CA HIS A 311 11.53 2.44 24.54
C HIS A 311 12.41 3.69 24.46
N VAL A 312 11.85 4.85 24.76
CA VAL A 312 12.50 6.16 24.61
C VAL A 312 12.66 6.84 25.97
N THR A 313 13.81 7.49 26.18
CA THR A 313 14.09 8.32 27.37
C THR A 313 14.16 9.80 26.99
N SER A 314 13.81 10.71 27.91
CA SER A 314 13.95 12.17 27.69
C SER A 314 15.39 12.53 27.33
N ALA A 315 16.37 11.96 28.05
CA ALA A 315 17.79 12.17 27.78
C ALA A 315 18.19 11.71 26.37
N GLY A 316 17.71 10.55 25.92
CA GLY A 316 17.96 10.06 24.56
C GLY A 316 17.41 10.98 23.47
N LEU A 317 16.18 11.48 23.60
CA LEU A 317 15.62 12.44 22.64
C LEU A 317 16.37 13.78 22.66
N LYS A 318 16.75 14.27 23.84
CA LYS A 318 17.57 15.48 23.96
C LYS A 318 18.91 15.32 23.26
N ALA A 319 19.55 14.17 23.44
CA ALA A 319 20.82 13.87 22.81
C ALA A 319 20.71 13.78 21.29
N ILE A 320 19.65 13.16 20.76
CA ILE A 320 19.34 13.21 19.32
C ILE A 320 19.18 14.67 18.89
N GLY A 321 18.43 15.47 19.66
CA GLY A 321 18.29 16.92 19.48
C GLY A 321 19.61 17.69 19.37
N SER A 322 20.65 17.24 20.07
CA SER A 322 21.98 17.88 20.10
C SER A 322 22.94 17.35 19.02
N CYS A 323 22.52 16.41 18.19
CA CYS A 323 23.35 15.93 17.09
C CYS A 323 23.50 17.01 16.01
N SER A 324 24.57 16.92 15.21
CA SER A 324 24.92 17.93 14.19
C SER A 324 24.11 17.82 12.90
N PHE A 325 23.42 16.70 12.68
CA PHE A 325 22.59 16.49 11.50
C PHE A 325 21.24 17.22 11.60
N SER A 326 20.55 17.38 10.47
CA SER A 326 19.23 18.01 10.41
C SER A 326 18.17 17.01 9.92
N LEU A 327 17.30 16.58 10.83
CA LEU A 327 16.24 15.63 10.53
C LEU A 327 15.12 16.29 9.72
N ARG A 328 14.68 15.55 8.69
CA ARG A 328 13.51 15.82 7.86
C ARG A 328 12.35 14.90 8.19
N GLU A 329 12.64 13.70 8.70
CA GLU A 329 11.64 12.73 9.09
C GLU A 329 12.03 12.06 10.41
N LEU A 330 11.07 12.05 11.34
CA LEU A 330 11.19 11.36 12.62
C LEU A 330 9.91 10.59 12.89
N ASN A 331 10.04 9.29 13.10
CA ASN A 331 8.92 8.43 13.50
C ASN A 331 9.18 7.83 14.89
N LEU A 332 8.25 8.10 15.80
CA LEU A 332 8.21 7.69 17.20
C LEU A 332 6.91 6.93 17.50
N ARG A 333 6.25 6.38 16.48
CA ARG A 333 4.97 5.68 16.62
C ARG A 333 5.08 4.57 17.67
N LYS A 334 4.13 4.55 18.61
CA LYS A 334 4.05 3.56 19.70
C LYS A 334 5.31 3.51 20.59
N CYS A 335 6.13 4.56 20.58
CA CYS A 335 7.27 4.65 21.48
C CYS A 335 6.82 4.92 22.91
N HIS A 336 7.30 4.10 23.84
CA HIS A 336 7.02 4.28 25.26
C HIS A 336 8.05 5.21 25.89
N GLY A 337 7.61 6.24 26.60
CA GLY A 337 8.50 7.18 27.31
C GLY A 337 8.87 8.45 26.54
N VAL A 338 8.24 8.71 25.39
CA VAL A 338 8.27 10.03 24.74
C VAL A 338 7.50 11.03 25.61
N THR A 339 8.19 12.02 26.16
CA THR A 339 7.65 13.07 27.04
C THR A 339 7.78 14.44 26.37
N ASP A 340 7.06 15.44 26.91
CA ASP A 340 7.20 16.84 26.47
C ASP A 340 8.64 17.34 26.54
N GLU A 341 9.32 17.09 27.65
CA GLU A 341 10.69 17.52 27.89
C GLU A 341 11.67 17.05 26.79
N GLY A 342 11.56 15.79 26.36
CA GLY A 342 12.41 15.21 25.33
C GLY A 342 12.03 15.67 23.92
N LEU A 343 10.73 15.63 23.61
CA LEU A 343 10.23 15.96 22.27
C LEU A 343 10.37 17.46 21.96
N SER A 344 10.00 18.33 22.90
CA SER A 344 10.14 19.79 22.76
C SER A 344 11.59 20.19 22.49
N PHE A 345 12.55 19.64 23.25
CA PHE A 345 13.95 19.94 23.00
C PHE A 345 14.39 19.50 21.59
N LEU A 346 14.04 18.29 21.17
CA LEU A 346 14.42 17.76 19.86
C LEU A 346 13.91 18.63 18.72
N VAL A 347 12.62 19.02 18.74
CA VAL A 347 12.02 19.80 17.65
C VAL A 347 12.51 21.24 17.58
N THR A 348 12.96 21.81 18.71
CA THR A 348 13.57 23.16 18.71
C THR A 348 14.91 23.21 17.97
N LYS A 349 15.60 22.07 17.88
CA LYS A 349 16.90 21.93 17.22
C LYS A 349 16.76 21.52 15.75
N HIS A 350 15.83 20.62 15.43
CA HIS A 350 15.63 20.11 14.06
C HIS A 350 14.55 20.88 13.29
N LYS A 351 14.86 22.10 12.86
CA LYS A 351 13.90 23.00 12.22
C LYS A 351 13.53 22.63 10.76
N GLU A 352 14.29 21.73 10.13
CA GLU A 352 13.99 21.23 8.78
C GLU A 352 12.99 20.04 8.78
N LEU A 353 12.41 19.71 9.95
CA LEU A 353 11.51 18.58 10.06
C LEU A 353 10.27 18.78 9.18
N LYS A 354 10.05 17.83 8.27
CA LYS A 354 8.92 17.80 7.32
C LYS A 354 7.89 16.76 7.69
N LYS A 355 8.30 15.67 8.33
CA LYS A 355 7.43 14.58 8.75
C LYS A 355 7.69 14.21 10.20
N LEU A 356 6.64 14.23 11.00
CA LEU A 356 6.67 13.80 12.38
C LEU A 356 5.51 12.83 12.63
N ASP A 357 5.83 11.62 13.07
CA ASP A 357 4.85 10.65 13.52
C ASP A 357 5.09 10.36 15.01
N ILE A 358 4.15 10.79 15.84
CA ILE A 358 4.09 10.62 17.30
C ILE A 358 2.82 9.86 17.70
N THR A 359 2.29 9.05 16.78
CA THR A 359 1.12 8.20 17.02
C THR A 359 1.31 7.35 18.26
N CYS A 360 0.32 7.33 19.15
CA CYS A 360 0.33 6.62 20.42
C CYS A 360 1.43 7.05 21.41
N CYS A 361 2.00 8.26 21.28
CA CYS A 361 2.90 8.85 22.29
C CYS A 361 2.10 9.44 23.46
N ARG A 362 1.52 8.59 24.30
CA ARG A 362 0.49 8.95 25.31
C ARG A 362 0.95 9.85 26.47
N LYS A 363 2.21 10.28 26.52
CA LYS A 363 2.77 11.12 27.60
C LYS A 363 3.07 12.56 27.17
N ILE A 364 2.72 12.93 25.93
CA ILE A 364 2.86 14.31 25.44
C ILE A 364 1.60 15.11 25.76
N THR A 365 1.75 16.42 25.95
CA THR A 365 0.64 17.35 26.21
C THR A 365 0.72 18.54 25.24
N HIS A 366 -0.04 19.60 25.53
CA HIS A 366 0.05 20.89 24.83
C HIS A 366 1.48 21.44 24.71
N VAL A 367 2.39 21.14 25.65
CA VAL A 367 3.77 21.64 25.66
C VAL A 367 4.55 21.16 24.42
N SER A 368 4.44 19.88 24.09
CA SER A 368 5.02 19.34 22.85
C SER A 368 4.43 20.02 21.62
N ILE A 369 3.10 20.16 21.57
CA ILE A 369 2.42 20.75 20.42
C ILE A 369 2.83 22.20 20.21
N ALA A 370 2.85 23.02 21.26
CA ALA A 370 3.33 24.40 21.21
C ALA A 370 4.76 24.48 20.68
N SER A 371 5.64 23.57 21.11
CA SER A 371 7.03 23.49 20.66
C SER A 371 7.15 23.09 19.20
N ILE A 372 6.37 22.10 18.75
CA ILE A 372 6.29 21.68 17.34
C ILE A 372 5.83 22.85 16.48
N THR A 373 4.73 23.50 16.86
CA THR A 373 4.12 24.57 16.04
C THR A 373 4.99 25.83 15.97
N SER A 374 5.79 26.12 17.01
CA SER A 374 6.69 27.27 17.03
C SER A 374 8.02 27.00 16.32
N SER A 375 8.50 25.74 16.34
CA SER A 375 9.83 25.39 15.83
C SER A 375 9.82 24.78 14.42
N CYS A 376 8.72 24.13 14.02
CA CYS A 376 8.59 23.38 12.77
C CYS A 376 7.38 23.86 11.93
N PRO A 377 7.32 25.13 11.48
CA PRO A 377 6.16 25.65 10.73
C PRO A 377 6.02 25.06 9.31
N TRP A 378 7.09 24.46 8.77
CA TRP A 378 7.16 23.87 7.43
C TRP A 378 6.77 22.38 7.39
N LEU A 379 6.21 21.87 8.48
CA LEU A 379 5.80 20.47 8.58
C LEU A 379 4.77 20.14 7.48
N LEU A 380 5.03 19.08 6.74
CA LEU A 380 4.17 18.57 5.67
C LEU A 380 3.28 17.43 6.17
N SER A 381 3.74 16.65 7.14
CA SER A 381 2.99 15.54 7.73
C SER A 381 3.12 15.54 9.25
N LEU A 382 1.99 15.56 9.95
CA LEU A 382 1.90 15.31 11.38
C LEU A 382 0.93 14.18 11.65
N ARG A 383 1.40 13.08 12.24
CA ARG A 383 0.54 12.00 12.73
C ARG A 383 0.66 11.90 14.24
N MET A 384 -0.47 11.94 14.92
CA MET A 384 -0.56 11.94 16.38
C MET A 384 -1.84 11.24 16.85
N GLU A 385 -2.20 10.13 16.21
CA GLU A 385 -3.34 9.30 16.63
C GLU A 385 -3.18 8.86 18.11
N SER A 386 -4.26 8.89 18.89
CA SER A 386 -4.30 8.46 20.29
C SER A 386 -3.29 9.18 21.21
N CYS A 387 -3.25 10.51 21.16
CA CYS A 387 -2.46 11.38 22.04
C CYS A 387 -3.34 12.11 23.07
N GLY A 388 -4.17 11.35 23.81
CA GLY A 388 -5.28 11.89 24.61
C GLY A 388 -4.97 12.85 25.78
N LEU A 389 -3.70 13.11 26.11
CA LEU A 389 -3.33 14.18 27.05
C LEU A 389 -3.16 15.56 26.37
N VAL A 390 -3.28 15.63 25.05
CA VAL A 390 -3.27 16.88 24.29
C VAL A 390 -4.65 17.53 24.38
N PRO A 391 -4.78 18.70 25.02
CA PRO A 391 -6.07 19.37 25.14
C PRO A 391 -6.48 20.03 23.82
N LYS A 392 -7.79 20.25 23.67
CA LYS A 392 -8.43 20.73 22.43
C LYS A 392 -7.87 22.05 21.89
N GLU A 393 -7.43 22.95 22.77
CA GLU A 393 -6.86 24.25 22.40
C GLU A 393 -5.56 24.11 21.59
N SER A 394 -4.85 22.98 21.74
CA SER A 394 -3.60 22.69 21.02
C SER A 394 -3.82 22.56 19.51
N PHE A 395 -5.00 22.11 19.06
CA PHE A 395 -5.30 21.94 17.64
C PHE A 395 -5.47 23.29 16.92
N ALA A 396 -5.88 24.33 17.65
CA ALA A 396 -5.89 25.69 17.13
C ALA A 396 -4.47 26.18 16.80
N LEU A 397 -3.46 25.82 17.60
CA LEU A 397 -2.05 26.15 17.35
C LEU A 397 -1.51 25.45 16.10
N ILE A 398 -1.91 24.20 15.86
CA ILE A 398 -1.51 23.46 14.65
C ILE A 398 -2.00 24.20 13.41
N GLY A 399 -3.30 24.53 13.38
CA GLY A 399 -3.91 25.21 12.24
C GLY A 399 -3.43 26.65 12.03
N SER A 400 -3.04 27.36 13.08
CA SER A 400 -2.52 28.73 12.96
C SER A 400 -1.09 28.77 12.40
N SER A 401 -0.23 27.84 12.83
CA SER A 401 1.22 27.87 12.56
C SER A 401 1.67 26.95 11.43
N CYS A 402 1.16 25.71 11.33
CA CYS A 402 1.65 24.69 10.40
C CYS A 402 0.91 24.74 9.05
N ARG A 403 0.94 25.89 8.36
CA ARG A 403 0.14 26.16 7.14
C ARG A 403 0.49 25.28 5.92
N PHE A 404 1.63 24.60 5.95
CA PHE A 404 2.12 23.76 4.87
C PHE A 404 1.72 22.29 4.99
N LEU A 405 0.95 21.92 6.02
CA LEU A 405 0.50 20.55 6.23
C LEU A 405 -0.28 20.03 5.01
N GLU A 406 0.16 18.86 4.53
CA GLU A 406 -0.50 18.06 3.50
C GLU A 406 -1.17 16.81 4.11
N GLU A 407 -0.61 16.29 5.21
CA GLU A 407 -1.16 15.16 5.95
C GLU A 407 -1.29 15.51 7.45
N LEU A 408 -2.49 15.35 7.98
CA LEU A 408 -2.76 15.46 9.40
C LEU A 408 -3.61 14.27 9.87
N ASP A 409 -3.06 13.51 10.83
CA ASP A 409 -3.78 12.46 11.54
C ASP A 409 -3.87 12.80 13.02
N VAL A 410 -5.07 13.13 13.47
CA VAL A 410 -5.42 13.46 14.86
C VAL A 410 -6.53 12.54 15.36
N THR A 411 -6.66 11.36 14.76
CA THR A 411 -7.63 10.32 15.18
C THR A 411 -7.51 10.03 16.67
N ASP A 412 -8.63 9.83 17.35
CA ASP A 412 -8.68 9.51 18.79
C ASP A 412 -8.00 10.59 19.66
N ASN A 413 -8.33 11.86 19.40
CA ASN A 413 -7.92 13.01 20.20
C ASN A 413 -9.11 13.95 20.49
N GLU A 414 -8.86 14.97 21.30
CA GLU A 414 -9.86 15.94 21.77
C GLU A 414 -10.14 17.10 20.79
N VAL A 415 -10.09 16.87 19.47
CA VAL A 415 -10.34 17.92 18.47
C VAL A 415 -11.82 18.31 18.47
N ASP A 416 -12.11 19.62 18.53
CA ASP A 416 -13.45 20.19 18.39
C ASP A 416 -13.58 21.04 17.11
N ASP A 417 -14.77 21.62 16.88
CA ASP A 417 -15.06 22.42 15.69
C ASP A 417 -14.17 23.67 15.54
N GLU A 418 -13.77 24.32 16.65
CA GLU A 418 -12.86 25.47 16.59
C GLU A 418 -11.42 25.05 16.26
N GLY A 419 -11.00 23.89 16.78
CA GLY A 419 -9.77 23.23 16.35
C GLY A 419 -9.79 22.92 14.86
N LEU A 420 -10.89 22.34 14.37
CA LEU A 420 -11.01 21.96 12.95
C LEU A 420 -11.11 23.16 12.01
N LYS A 421 -11.82 24.21 12.42
CA LYS A 421 -11.83 25.53 11.76
C LYS A 421 -10.43 26.12 11.65
N SER A 422 -9.64 26.03 12.71
CA SER A 422 -8.24 26.46 12.67
C SER A 422 -7.42 25.58 11.73
N ILE A 423 -7.55 24.26 11.78
CA ILE A 423 -6.86 23.31 10.89
C ILE A 423 -7.21 23.56 9.41
N SER A 424 -8.44 23.98 9.11
CA SER A 424 -8.88 24.25 7.72
C SER A 424 -8.04 25.34 7.02
N ARG A 425 -7.32 26.15 7.80
CA ARG A 425 -6.36 27.14 7.31
C ARG A 425 -5.12 26.54 6.64
N CYS A 426 -4.87 25.24 6.82
CA CYS A 426 -3.87 24.47 6.10
C CYS A 426 -4.42 24.08 4.72
N SER A 427 -4.44 25.04 3.78
CA SER A 427 -5.08 24.89 2.47
C SER A 427 -4.43 23.84 1.54
N ARG A 428 -3.26 23.32 1.92
CA ARG A 428 -2.54 22.24 1.23
C ARG A 428 -2.94 20.85 1.70
N LEU A 429 -3.83 20.71 2.68
CA LEU A 429 -4.26 19.42 3.20
C LEU A 429 -4.80 18.52 2.08
N ARG A 430 -4.20 17.33 1.97
CA ARG A 430 -4.56 16.24 1.08
C ARG A 430 -5.15 15.06 1.85
N SER A 431 -4.67 14.80 3.06
CA SER A 431 -5.18 13.75 3.94
C SER A 431 -5.49 14.33 5.31
N LEU A 432 -6.75 14.20 5.75
CA LEU A 432 -7.19 14.60 7.07
C LEU A 432 -7.91 13.42 7.74
N LYS A 433 -7.41 13.01 8.90
CA LYS A 433 -7.99 11.93 9.71
C LYS A 433 -8.35 12.45 11.09
N VAL A 434 -9.64 12.40 11.38
CA VAL A 434 -10.24 12.92 12.62
C VAL A 434 -11.19 11.89 13.23
N GLY A 435 -10.94 10.60 12.97
CA GLY A 435 -11.79 9.52 13.48
C GLY A 435 -11.82 9.53 15.01
N ILE A 436 -12.93 9.09 15.60
CA ILE A 436 -13.13 8.99 17.07
C ILE A 436 -13.13 10.36 17.79
N CYS A 437 -12.96 11.49 17.07
CA CYS A 437 -13.09 12.82 17.65
C CYS A 437 -14.58 13.17 17.86
N SER A 438 -15.07 12.96 19.09
CA SER A 438 -16.51 13.07 19.43
C SER A 438 -17.07 14.49 19.45
N LYS A 439 -16.21 15.52 19.47
CA LYS A 439 -16.58 16.94 19.57
C LYS A 439 -16.63 17.68 18.23
N ILE A 440 -16.50 16.95 17.11
CA ILE A 440 -16.62 17.49 15.75
C ILE A 440 -18.06 17.36 15.27
N SER A 441 -18.58 18.43 14.67
CA SER A 441 -19.90 18.50 14.03
C SER A 441 -19.80 19.00 12.59
N ASP A 442 -20.96 19.23 11.96
CA ASP A 442 -21.05 19.86 10.64
C ASP A 442 -20.35 21.22 10.58
N THR A 443 -20.32 21.98 11.68
CA THR A 443 -19.68 23.30 11.76
C THR A 443 -18.20 23.22 11.39
N GLY A 444 -17.46 22.27 11.97
CA GLY A 444 -16.05 22.07 11.65
C GLY A 444 -15.84 21.59 10.22
N LEU A 445 -16.69 20.69 9.71
CA LEU A 445 -16.60 20.20 8.32
C LEU A 445 -16.92 21.27 7.29
N ILE A 446 -17.82 22.20 7.58
CA ILE A 446 -18.11 23.35 6.70
C ILE A 446 -16.83 24.16 6.48
N HIS A 447 -16.06 24.44 7.53
CA HIS A 447 -14.80 25.16 7.38
C HIS A 447 -13.77 24.40 6.54
N VAL A 448 -13.68 23.08 6.70
CA VAL A 448 -12.83 22.22 5.86
C VAL A 448 -13.26 22.28 4.40
N GLY A 449 -14.56 22.13 4.12
CA GLY A 449 -15.11 22.22 2.76
C GLY A 449 -14.81 23.57 2.10
N LEU A 450 -14.90 24.67 2.86
CA LEU A 450 -14.62 26.01 2.33
C LEU A 450 -13.13 26.27 2.04
N SER A 451 -12.22 25.62 2.76
CA SER A 451 -10.80 26.04 2.81
C SER A 451 -9.78 24.98 2.35
N CYS A 452 -10.20 23.73 2.16
CA CYS A 452 -9.31 22.60 1.81
C CYS A 452 -9.64 21.98 0.43
N PRO A 453 -9.47 22.71 -0.70
CA PRO A 453 -9.83 22.21 -2.03
C PRO A 453 -8.91 21.09 -2.55
N GLN A 454 -7.77 20.87 -1.88
CA GLN A 454 -6.78 19.85 -2.22
C GLN A 454 -7.03 18.49 -1.57
N LEU A 455 -8.09 18.37 -0.76
CA LEU A 455 -8.38 17.18 0.02
C LEU A 455 -8.66 15.97 -0.88
N VAL A 456 -7.94 14.88 -0.62
CA VAL A 456 -7.98 13.60 -1.35
C VAL A 456 -8.53 12.49 -0.44
N GLU A 457 -8.17 12.51 0.84
CA GLU A 457 -8.57 11.52 1.84
C GLU A 457 -9.17 12.24 3.05
N LEU A 458 -10.37 11.81 3.46
CA LEU A 458 -11.02 12.27 4.68
C LEU A 458 -11.52 11.07 5.49
N ASP A 459 -10.98 10.90 6.70
CA ASP A 459 -11.43 9.87 7.63
C ASP A 459 -12.24 10.46 8.78
N LEU A 460 -13.54 10.13 8.80
CA LEU A 460 -14.54 10.52 9.80
C LEU A 460 -15.02 9.29 10.61
N TYR A 461 -14.23 8.21 10.68
CA TYR A 461 -14.58 7.00 11.42
C TYR A 461 -15.11 7.32 12.82
N ARG A 462 -16.37 6.98 13.10
CA ARG A 462 -17.04 7.24 14.39
C ARG A 462 -17.07 8.72 14.82
N VAL A 463 -17.11 9.66 13.89
CA VAL A 463 -17.45 11.05 14.22
C VAL A 463 -18.97 11.18 14.31
N ILE A 464 -19.48 11.17 15.54
CA ILE A 464 -20.92 11.03 15.80
C ILE A 464 -21.74 12.31 15.57
N GLY A 465 -21.10 13.49 15.61
CA GLY A 465 -21.76 14.78 15.47
C GLY A 465 -21.94 15.26 14.02
N VAL A 466 -21.49 14.48 13.03
CA VAL A 466 -21.57 14.83 11.61
C VAL A 466 -22.85 14.28 10.99
N THR A 467 -23.55 15.13 10.24
CA THR A 467 -24.78 14.81 9.50
C THR A 467 -24.58 15.00 7.99
N ASP A 468 -25.67 14.92 7.23
CA ASP A 468 -25.66 15.17 5.79
C ASP A 468 -25.18 16.57 5.41
N VAL A 469 -25.34 17.57 6.30
CA VAL A 469 -24.91 18.96 6.05
C VAL A 469 -23.39 19.06 5.94
N GLY A 470 -22.65 18.47 6.88
CA GLY A 470 -21.19 18.46 6.86
C GLY A 470 -20.64 17.71 5.65
N VAL A 471 -21.21 16.54 5.33
CA VAL A 471 -20.81 15.75 4.15
C VAL A 471 -21.10 16.50 2.84
N ALA A 472 -22.22 17.23 2.77
CA ALA A 472 -22.55 18.07 1.61
C ALA A 472 -21.52 19.19 1.41
N ALA A 473 -21.09 19.85 2.49
CA ALA A 473 -20.06 20.88 2.44
C ALA A 473 -18.73 20.33 1.89
N ILE A 474 -18.28 19.17 2.39
CA ILE A 474 -17.10 18.46 1.86
C ILE A 474 -17.28 18.12 0.38
N SER A 475 -18.43 17.58 0.01
CA SER A 475 -18.71 17.18 -1.38
C SER A 475 -18.66 18.36 -2.35
N SER A 476 -19.12 19.54 -1.94
CA SER A 476 -19.05 20.77 -2.74
C SER A 476 -17.67 21.42 -2.77
N GLY A 477 -16.92 21.32 -1.68
CA GLY A 477 -15.67 22.06 -1.46
C GLY A 477 -14.40 21.32 -1.86
N CYS A 478 -14.45 19.98 -1.89
CA CYS A 478 -13.28 19.12 -2.08
C CYS A 478 -13.39 18.30 -3.39
N PRO A 479 -13.19 18.91 -4.58
CA PRO A 479 -13.37 18.23 -5.87
C PRO A 479 -12.32 17.14 -6.15
N ARG A 480 -11.23 17.10 -5.36
CA ARG A 480 -10.15 16.11 -5.48
C ARG A 480 -10.35 14.87 -4.62
N LEU A 481 -11.45 14.79 -3.87
CA LEU A 481 -11.73 13.70 -2.94
C LEU A 481 -11.76 12.34 -3.64
N GLN A 482 -10.97 11.39 -3.14
CA GLN A 482 -10.84 10.03 -3.65
C GLN A 482 -11.23 8.99 -2.61
N MET A 483 -11.05 9.28 -1.33
CA MET A 483 -11.37 8.38 -0.22
C MET A 483 -12.15 9.14 0.83
N ILE A 484 -13.31 8.59 1.22
CA ILE A 484 -14.03 9.05 2.40
C ILE A 484 -14.43 7.85 3.26
N ASN A 485 -14.14 7.95 4.55
CA ASN A 485 -14.55 6.98 5.55
C ASN A 485 -15.60 7.63 6.47
N LEU A 486 -16.84 7.15 6.36
CA LEU A 486 -18.01 7.55 7.14
C LEU A 486 -18.46 6.44 8.11
N ALA A 487 -17.65 5.40 8.29
CA ALA A 487 -18.07 4.23 9.03
C ALA A 487 -18.44 4.58 10.48
N TYR A 488 -19.59 4.08 10.90
CA TYR A 488 -20.22 4.29 12.21
C TYR A 488 -20.54 5.76 12.53
N CYS A 489 -20.78 6.59 11.53
CA CYS A 489 -21.49 7.87 11.70
C CYS A 489 -23.01 7.57 11.67
N PRO A 490 -23.76 7.73 12.78
CA PRO A 490 -25.16 7.30 12.86
C PRO A 490 -26.15 8.23 12.15
N GLU A 491 -25.82 9.51 12.02
CA GLU A 491 -26.74 10.54 11.54
C GLU A 491 -26.68 10.77 10.03
N ILE A 492 -25.78 10.10 9.31
CA ILE A 492 -25.69 10.21 7.85
C ILE A 492 -26.79 9.38 7.17
N THR A 493 -27.35 9.90 6.08
CA THR A 493 -28.43 9.27 5.32
C THR A 493 -28.09 9.18 3.82
N ASP A 494 -29.09 8.83 3.01
CA ASP A 494 -28.96 8.85 1.55
C ASP A 494 -28.65 10.25 0.98
N GLU A 495 -28.95 11.34 1.71
CA GLU A 495 -28.60 12.71 1.29
C GLU A 495 -27.07 12.93 1.25
N SER A 496 -26.32 12.42 2.24
CA SER A 496 -24.85 12.38 2.20
C SER A 496 -24.35 11.71 0.92
N LEU A 497 -24.91 10.55 0.57
CA LEU A 497 -24.50 9.78 -0.59
C LEU A 497 -24.88 10.47 -1.91
N ARG A 498 -26.04 11.14 -1.97
CA ARG A 498 -26.43 11.96 -3.12
C ARG A 498 -25.48 13.13 -3.30
N SER A 499 -25.02 13.76 -2.22
CA SER A 499 -24.01 14.82 -2.27
C SER A 499 -22.67 14.27 -2.78
N LEU A 500 -22.21 13.15 -2.22
CA LEU A 500 -20.95 12.49 -2.62
C LEU A 500 -20.96 11.97 -4.05
N SER A 501 -22.14 11.69 -4.64
CA SER A 501 -22.25 11.28 -6.05
C SER A 501 -21.64 12.32 -7.03
N LYS A 502 -21.48 13.57 -6.58
CA LYS A 502 -20.85 14.66 -7.33
C LYS A 502 -19.32 14.61 -7.28
N CYS A 503 -18.73 13.84 -6.36
CA CYS A 503 -17.28 13.63 -6.26
C CYS A 503 -16.81 12.62 -7.30
N LEU A 504 -16.57 13.09 -8.53
CA LEU A 504 -16.27 12.23 -9.69
C LEU A 504 -14.96 11.43 -9.59
N ARG A 505 -14.08 11.82 -8.67
CA ARG A 505 -12.80 11.14 -8.40
C ARG A 505 -12.88 10.13 -7.27
N LEU A 506 -14.05 9.93 -6.65
CA LEU A 506 -14.22 9.01 -5.53
C LEU A 506 -13.91 7.57 -5.98
N THR A 507 -12.95 6.95 -5.31
CA THR A 507 -12.51 5.56 -5.56
C THR A 507 -12.82 4.63 -4.39
N THR A 508 -12.84 5.16 -3.17
CA THR A 508 -13.05 4.40 -1.94
C THR A 508 -14.13 5.06 -1.08
N LEU A 509 -15.15 4.29 -0.74
CA LEU A 509 -16.23 4.70 0.13
C LEU A 509 -16.45 3.65 1.23
N GLU A 510 -16.17 4.03 2.47
CA GLU A 510 -16.41 3.19 3.64
C GLU A 510 -17.57 3.78 4.44
N MET A 511 -18.63 3.01 4.65
CA MET A 511 -19.84 3.45 5.36
C MET A 511 -20.37 2.36 6.29
N ARG A 512 -19.45 1.52 6.77
CA ARG A 512 -19.80 0.39 7.64
C ARG A 512 -20.59 0.87 8.85
N GLY A 513 -21.72 0.22 9.13
CA GLY A 513 -22.50 0.48 10.33
C GLY A 513 -23.21 1.83 10.34
N CYS A 514 -23.54 2.37 9.16
CA CYS A 514 -24.39 3.54 9.00
C CYS A 514 -25.84 3.07 8.78
N PRO A 515 -26.71 3.13 9.79
CA PRO A 515 -27.99 2.42 9.79
C PRO A 515 -29.06 3.09 8.91
N ARG A 516 -28.92 4.38 8.61
CA ARG A 516 -29.91 5.17 7.84
C ARG A 516 -29.59 5.26 6.34
N ILE A 517 -28.54 4.59 5.89
CA ILE A 517 -28.21 4.49 4.46
C ILE A 517 -28.95 3.31 3.85
N THR A 518 -29.61 3.54 2.71
CA THR A 518 -30.38 2.55 1.97
C THR A 518 -29.82 2.30 0.57
N SER A 519 -30.46 1.39 -0.17
CA SER A 519 -30.20 1.17 -1.59
C SER A 519 -30.33 2.45 -2.45
N VAL A 520 -31.11 3.46 -2.03
CA VAL A 520 -31.30 4.70 -2.79
C VAL A 520 -30.02 5.53 -2.82
N GLY A 521 -29.38 5.75 -1.67
CA GLY A 521 -28.12 6.48 -1.59
C GLY A 521 -26.99 5.75 -2.31
N LEU A 522 -26.90 4.42 -2.14
CA LEU A 522 -25.91 3.62 -2.86
C LEU A 522 -26.09 3.72 -4.39
N SER A 523 -27.33 3.75 -4.86
CA SER A 523 -27.65 3.92 -6.29
C SER A 523 -27.17 5.28 -6.82
N ALA A 524 -27.36 6.36 -6.05
CA ALA A 524 -26.88 7.69 -6.42
C ALA A 524 -25.35 7.70 -6.60
N VAL A 525 -24.63 7.10 -5.65
CA VAL A 525 -23.17 6.96 -5.71
C VAL A 525 -22.74 6.13 -6.92
N ALA A 526 -23.40 5.00 -7.20
CA ALA A 526 -23.09 4.17 -8.35
C ALA A 526 -23.21 4.94 -9.68
N MET A 527 -24.25 5.76 -9.83
CA MET A 527 -24.50 6.56 -11.04
C MET A 527 -23.51 7.70 -11.24
N GLY A 528 -23.11 8.38 -10.16
CA GLY A 528 -22.20 9.53 -10.19
C GLY A 528 -20.71 9.16 -10.17
N CYS A 529 -20.31 8.30 -9.23
CA CYS A 529 -18.91 7.96 -8.95
C CYS A 529 -18.44 6.72 -9.72
N LYS A 530 -18.19 6.88 -11.02
CA LYS A 530 -17.83 5.77 -11.94
C LYS A 530 -16.42 5.19 -11.73
N GLN A 531 -15.61 5.81 -10.88
CA GLN A 531 -14.24 5.40 -10.55
C GLN A 531 -14.14 4.60 -9.25
N ILE A 532 -15.29 4.29 -8.62
CA ILE A 532 -15.29 3.49 -7.41
C ILE A 532 -14.64 2.13 -7.64
N SER A 533 -13.67 1.84 -6.80
CA SER A 533 -12.91 0.59 -6.76
C SER A 533 -13.16 -0.19 -5.47
N LYS A 534 -13.51 0.47 -4.36
CA LYS A 534 -13.72 -0.17 -3.06
C LYS A 534 -14.95 0.40 -2.36
N ILE A 535 -15.88 -0.49 -1.97
CA ILE A 535 -17.03 -0.16 -1.13
C ILE A 535 -17.06 -1.09 0.08
N ASP A 536 -17.19 -0.53 1.27
CA ASP A 536 -17.54 -1.28 2.50
C ASP A 536 -18.89 -0.81 3.05
N ILE A 537 -19.93 -1.63 2.82
CA ILE A 537 -21.32 -1.42 3.27
C ILE A 537 -21.69 -2.38 4.39
N LYS A 538 -20.71 -2.97 5.07
CA LYS A 538 -20.97 -3.93 6.15
C LYS A 538 -21.88 -3.30 7.22
N LYS A 539 -22.88 -4.04 7.70
CA LYS A 539 -23.87 -3.58 8.70
C LYS A 539 -24.73 -2.39 8.23
N CYS A 540 -24.86 -2.16 6.92
CA CYS A 540 -25.93 -1.32 6.36
C CYS A 540 -27.13 -2.22 6.03
N HIS A 541 -28.01 -2.40 6.99
CA HIS A 541 -29.09 -3.39 6.94
C HIS A 541 -30.15 -3.08 5.87
N GLU A 542 -30.35 -1.81 5.53
CA GLU A 542 -31.34 -1.33 4.55
C GLU A 542 -30.81 -1.33 3.10
N ILE A 543 -29.59 -1.83 2.86
CA ILE A 543 -29.08 -2.06 1.51
C ILE A 543 -29.45 -3.47 1.06
N ASN A 544 -30.16 -3.54 -0.06
CA ASN A 544 -30.69 -4.75 -0.68
C ASN A 544 -30.36 -4.81 -2.19
N ASP A 545 -31.00 -5.73 -2.91
CA ASP A 545 -30.74 -5.97 -4.34
C ASP A 545 -30.94 -4.73 -5.22
N ALA A 546 -31.84 -3.82 -4.85
CA ALA A 546 -32.09 -2.60 -5.59
C ALA A 546 -30.83 -1.70 -5.68
N GLY A 547 -29.97 -1.73 -4.66
CA GLY A 547 -28.70 -1.01 -4.66
C GLY A 547 -27.61 -1.70 -5.48
N MET A 548 -27.69 -3.03 -5.61
CA MET A 548 -26.70 -3.81 -6.37
C MET A 548 -26.86 -3.66 -7.88
N LEU A 549 -28.08 -3.44 -8.37
CA LEU A 549 -28.35 -3.30 -9.81
C LEU A 549 -27.65 -2.08 -10.44
N PRO A 550 -27.77 -0.84 -9.90
CA PRO A 550 -27.01 0.30 -10.41
C PRO A 550 -25.50 0.13 -10.20
N LEU A 551 -25.09 -0.46 -9.08
CA LEU A 551 -23.68 -0.72 -8.82
C LEU A 551 -23.08 -1.63 -9.90
N ALA A 552 -23.77 -2.73 -10.22
CA ALA A 552 -23.40 -3.65 -11.29
C ALA A 552 -23.38 -3.00 -12.68
N LYS A 553 -24.26 -2.03 -12.92
CA LYS A 553 -24.36 -1.35 -14.22
C LYS A 553 -23.28 -0.29 -14.40
N PHE A 554 -23.06 0.56 -13.40
CA PHE A 554 -22.28 1.78 -13.55
C PHE A 554 -20.88 1.71 -12.94
N SER A 555 -20.65 0.86 -11.93
CA SER A 555 -19.38 0.79 -11.20
C SER A 555 -18.46 -0.32 -11.72
N GLN A 556 -18.15 -0.28 -13.02
CA GLN A 556 -17.32 -1.29 -13.69
C GLN A 556 -15.88 -1.38 -13.17
N HIS A 557 -15.40 -0.37 -12.43
CA HIS A 557 -14.07 -0.40 -11.81
C HIS A 557 -14.07 -1.00 -10.39
N LEU A 558 -15.24 -1.43 -9.88
CA LEU A 558 -15.34 -1.99 -8.53
C LEU A 558 -14.53 -3.29 -8.44
N ARG A 559 -13.54 -3.29 -7.55
CA ARG A 559 -12.66 -4.44 -7.29
C ARG A 559 -12.98 -5.12 -5.98
N GLN A 560 -13.45 -4.37 -4.99
CA GLN A 560 -13.69 -4.90 -3.66
C GLN A 560 -15.03 -4.43 -3.10
N ILE A 561 -15.82 -5.41 -2.64
CA ILE A 561 -17.07 -5.15 -1.93
C ILE A 561 -17.17 -6.00 -0.67
N ASN A 562 -17.69 -5.40 0.40
CA ASN A 562 -18.06 -6.10 1.62
C ASN A 562 -19.56 -5.91 1.89
N LEU A 563 -20.31 -7.00 1.74
CA LEU A 563 -21.77 -7.07 1.82
C LEU A 563 -22.27 -7.57 3.19
N SER A 564 -21.36 -7.81 4.13
CA SER A 564 -21.70 -8.51 5.37
C SER A 564 -22.80 -7.79 6.16
N TYR A 565 -23.80 -8.50 6.66
CA TYR A 565 -24.94 -7.94 7.41
C TYR A 565 -25.85 -6.99 6.60
N CYS A 566 -25.85 -7.05 5.27
CA CYS A 566 -26.85 -6.40 4.41
C CYS A 566 -28.05 -7.33 4.13
N SER A 567 -29.06 -6.79 3.43
CA SER A 567 -30.26 -7.51 2.99
C SER A 567 -30.21 -7.85 1.49
N VAL A 568 -29.01 -8.15 0.98
CA VAL A 568 -28.76 -8.57 -0.40
C VAL A 568 -29.01 -10.07 -0.53
N THR A 569 -29.85 -10.45 -1.50
CA THR A 569 -30.22 -11.83 -1.81
C THR A 569 -29.43 -12.36 -3.00
N ASP A 570 -29.80 -13.56 -3.47
CA ASP A 570 -29.28 -14.20 -4.68
C ASP A 570 -29.35 -13.28 -5.90
N VAL A 571 -30.42 -12.48 -6.04
CA VAL A 571 -30.65 -11.60 -7.20
C VAL A 571 -29.61 -10.49 -7.25
N GLY A 572 -29.38 -9.79 -6.14
CA GLY A 572 -28.39 -8.73 -6.07
C GLY A 572 -26.97 -9.27 -6.21
N LEU A 573 -26.68 -10.45 -5.65
CA LEU A 573 -25.38 -11.10 -5.81
C LEU A 573 -25.10 -11.50 -7.26
N LEU A 574 -26.09 -12.06 -7.96
CA LEU A 574 -25.98 -12.37 -9.38
C LEU A 574 -25.81 -11.10 -10.22
N ALA A 575 -26.47 -10.00 -9.88
CA ALA A 575 -26.28 -8.74 -10.58
C ALA A 575 -24.81 -8.28 -10.57
N LEU A 576 -24.11 -8.44 -9.44
CA LEU A 576 -22.70 -8.07 -9.31
C LEU A 576 -21.77 -8.88 -10.24
N ALA A 577 -22.21 -10.01 -10.79
CA ALA A 577 -21.43 -10.77 -11.77
C ALA A 577 -21.15 -9.98 -13.06
N ASN A 578 -21.96 -8.96 -13.36
CA ASN A 578 -21.71 -8.06 -14.49
C ASN A 578 -20.48 -7.17 -14.29
N ILE A 579 -19.93 -7.10 -13.07
CA ILE A 579 -18.72 -6.33 -12.78
C ILE A 579 -17.50 -7.19 -13.10
N SER A 580 -16.95 -7.03 -14.31
CA SER A 580 -15.82 -7.85 -14.80
C SER A 580 -14.53 -7.69 -13.99
N HIS A 581 -14.40 -6.58 -13.26
CA HIS A 581 -13.22 -6.24 -12.45
C HIS A 581 -13.34 -6.63 -10.97
N LEU A 582 -14.45 -7.25 -10.56
CA LEU A 582 -14.68 -7.60 -9.17
C LEU A 582 -13.75 -8.75 -8.74
N GLN A 583 -12.91 -8.47 -7.74
CA GLN A 583 -11.81 -9.34 -7.32
C GLN A 583 -12.02 -9.90 -5.91
N ASN A 584 -12.47 -9.04 -5.00
CA ASN A 584 -12.56 -9.35 -3.58
C ASN A 584 -14.01 -9.18 -3.11
N MET A 585 -14.61 -10.27 -2.64
CA MET A 585 -15.97 -10.25 -2.11
C MET A 585 -15.97 -10.79 -0.68
N THR A 586 -16.56 -10.03 0.25
CA THR A 586 -16.77 -10.48 1.64
C THR A 586 -18.26 -10.57 1.93
N ILE A 587 -18.73 -11.77 2.25
CA ILE A 587 -20.12 -12.10 2.56
C ILE A 587 -20.13 -12.84 3.90
N LEU A 588 -20.50 -12.13 4.96
CA LEU A 588 -20.78 -12.73 6.27
C LEU A 588 -22.19 -12.32 6.68
N HIS A 589 -23.05 -13.30 6.95
CA HIS A 589 -24.41 -13.07 7.43
C HIS A 589 -25.27 -12.17 6.52
N LEU A 590 -25.48 -12.60 5.28
CA LEU A 590 -26.52 -12.01 4.43
C LEU A 590 -27.88 -12.66 4.72
N ARG A 591 -28.93 -11.85 4.80
CA ARG A 591 -30.32 -12.35 4.89
C ARG A 591 -30.80 -12.75 3.50
N GLY A 592 -31.37 -13.94 3.36
CA GLY A 592 -31.99 -14.38 2.10
C GLY A 592 -31.03 -14.92 1.03
N LEU A 593 -29.80 -15.27 1.40
CA LEU A 593 -28.85 -15.93 0.50
C LEU A 593 -29.02 -17.45 0.54
N THR A 594 -29.33 -18.08 -0.59
CA THR A 594 -29.40 -19.54 -0.70
C THR A 594 -28.04 -20.12 -1.12
N PRO A 595 -27.74 -21.39 -0.79
CA PRO A 595 -26.52 -22.05 -1.27
C PRO A 595 -26.40 -22.07 -2.79
N ASN A 596 -27.51 -22.30 -3.49
CA ASN A 596 -27.55 -22.36 -4.95
C ASN A 596 -27.36 -20.99 -5.59
N GLY A 597 -28.00 -19.95 -5.05
CA GLY A 597 -27.81 -18.58 -5.53
C GLY A 597 -26.40 -18.06 -5.29
N LEU A 598 -25.82 -18.36 -4.11
CA LEU A 598 -24.41 -18.09 -3.85
C LEU A 598 -23.49 -18.81 -4.84
N ALA A 599 -23.70 -20.11 -5.07
CA ALA A 599 -22.93 -20.89 -6.03
C ALA A 599 -23.01 -20.28 -7.45
N ALA A 600 -24.20 -19.92 -7.90
CA ALA A 600 -24.41 -19.30 -9.20
C ALA A 600 -23.69 -17.94 -9.32
N ALA A 601 -23.81 -17.07 -8.30
CA ALA A 601 -23.15 -15.77 -8.28
C ALA A 601 -21.62 -15.90 -8.30
N LEU A 602 -21.08 -16.84 -7.52
CA LEU A 602 -19.64 -17.11 -7.46
C LEU A 602 -19.09 -17.60 -8.81
N LEU A 603 -19.80 -18.50 -9.49
CA LEU A 603 -19.42 -18.97 -10.83
C LEU A 603 -19.49 -17.85 -11.89
N ALA A 604 -20.54 -17.02 -11.82
CA ALA A 604 -20.76 -15.93 -12.76
C ALA A 604 -19.73 -14.79 -12.57
N CYS A 605 -19.28 -14.53 -11.34
CA CYS A 605 -18.25 -13.54 -11.04
C CYS A 605 -16.84 -14.03 -11.43
N GLY A 606 -16.53 -13.99 -12.73
CA GLY A 606 -15.32 -14.59 -13.27
C GLY A 606 -13.97 -13.94 -12.90
N GLY A 607 -13.97 -12.78 -12.24
CA GLY A 607 -12.78 -12.02 -11.83
C GLY A 607 -12.34 -12.24 -10.38
N LEU A 608 -13.08 -13.06 -9.61
CA LEU A 608 -12.84 -13.24 -8.17
C LEU A 608 -11.50 -13.93 -7.90
N ILE A 609 -10.67 -13.29 -7.08
CA ILE A 609 -9.39 -13.83 -6.59
C ILE A 609 -9.44 -14.14 -5.08
N LYS A 610 -10.40 -13.54 -4.37
CA LYS A 610 -10.57 -13.75 -2.94
C LYS A 610 -12.03 -13.63 -2.53
N VAL A 611 -12.54 -14.68 -1.94
CA VAL A 611 -13.91 -14.75 -1.41
C VAL A 611 -13.84 -15.07 0.07
N LYS A 612 -14.45 -14.22 0.89
CA LYS A 612 -14.53 -14.43 2.35
C LYS A 612 -15.97 -14.74 2.72
N LEU A 613 -16.20 -15.97 3.18
CA LEU A 613 -17.51 -16.53 3.47
C LEU A 613 -17.63 -17.01 4.92
N HIS A 614 -18.86 -17.09 5.41
CA HIS A 614 -19.13 -17.74 6.68
C HIS A 614 -18.91 -19.25 6.54
N SER A 615 -18.32 -19.90 7.54
CA SER A 615 -17.99 -21.34 7.49
C SER A 615 -19.19 -22.25 7.29
N ALA A 616 -20.38 -21.83 7.74
CA ALA A 616 -21.64 -22.52 7.49
C ALA A 616 -21.95 -22.78 6.00
N PHE A 617 -21.42 -21.98 5.06
CA PHE A 617 -21.58 -22.25 3.62
C PHE A 617 -20.63 -23.32 3.09
N LYS A 618 -19.57 -23.66 3.81
CA LYS A 618 -18.57 -24.63 3.36
C LYS A 618 -19.17 -26.01 3.05
N PRO A 619 -20.00 -26.63 3.93
CA PRO A 619 -20.65 -27.91 3.60
C PRO A 619 -21.79 -27.76 2.58
N LEU A 620 -22.31 -26.56 2.34
CA LEU A 620 -23.44 -26.30 1.46
C LEU A 620 -23.02 -26.04 0.00
N LEU A 621 -21.75 -25.70 -0.23
CA LEU A 621 -21.19 -25.46 -1.55
C LEU A 621 -20.56 -26.75 -2.08
N ASN A 622 -20.84 -27.09 -3.34
CA ASN A 622 -20.26 -28.27 -3.98
C ASN A 622 -18.73 -28.15 -4.05
N GLN A 623 -18.03 -29.21 -3.64
CA GLN A 623 -16.57 -29.26 -3.71
C GLN A 623 -16.04 -29.09 -5.14
N THR A 624 -16.78 -29.53 -6.17
CA THR A 624 -16.39 -29.30 -7.58
C THR A 624 -16.40 -27.83 -7.96
N LEU A 625 -17.35 -27.04 -7.43
CA LEU A 625 -17.39 -25.59 -7.63
C LEU A 625 -16.22 -24.92 -6.93
N ILE A 626 -15.96 -25.29 -5.67
CA ILE A 626 -14.82 -24.75 -4.91
C ILE A 626 -13.53 -25.05 -5.67
N ASN A 627 -13.31 -26.31 -6.06
CA ASN A 627 -12.16 -26.74 -6.85
C ASN A 627 -12.08 -25.98 -8.18
N HIS A 628 -13.19 -25.78 -8.88
CA HIS A 628 -13.22 -25.01 -10.14
C HIS A 628 -12.80 -23.55 -9.92
N MET A 629 -13.26 -22.92 -8.86
CA MET A 629 -12.91 -21.54 -8.52
C MET A 629 -11.47 -21.39 -8.04
N GLU A 630 -11.00 -22.31 -7.21
CA GLU A 630 -9.60 -22.40 -6.79
C GLU A 630 -8.69 -22.66 -8.00
N ALA A 631 -9.12 -23.50 -8.93
CA ALA A 631 -8.51 -23.72 -10.25
C ALA A 631 -8.71 -22.56 -11.24
N ARG A 632 -9.35 -21.46 -10.82
CA ARG A 632 -9.31 -20.15 -11.49
C ARG A 632 -8.54 -19.09 -10.69
N GLY A 633 -8.05 -19.42 -9.50
CA GLY A 633 -7.21 -18.57 -8.68
C GLY A 633 -7.91 -17.92 -7.50
N CYS A 634 -9.17 -18.27 -7.26
CA CYS A 634 -9.94 -17.72 -6.17
C CYS A 634 -9.55 -18.41 -4.85
N THR A 635 -9.15 -17.62 -3.86
CA THR A 635 -8.87 -18.11 -2.50
C THR A 635 -10.08 -17.94 -1.59
N PHE A 636 -10.57 -19.04 -1.02
CA PHE A 636 -11.65 -19.00 -0.04
C PHE A 636 -11.13 -18.79 1.38
N HIS A 637 -11.69 -17.78 2.06
CA HIS A 637 -11.43 -17.51 3.47
C HIS A 637 -12.70 -17.78 4.27
N TRP A 638 -12.78 -18.97 4.84
CA TRP A 638 -13.87 -19.37 5.72
C TRP A 638 -13.74 -18.68 7.08
N ARG A 639 -14.85 -18.21 7.63
CA ARG A 639 -14.90 -17.52 8.92
C ARG A 639 -16.05 -18.01 9.77
N ASP A 640 -15.69 -18.45 10.96
CA ASP A 640 -16.59 -18.84 12.03
C ASP A 640 -16.79 -17.62 12.92
N LYS A 641 -17.64 -16.70 12.48
CA LYS A 641 -17.99 -15.52 13.27
C LYS A 641 -19.45 -15.65 13.67
N PRO A 642 -19.80 -15.60 14.97
CA PRO A 642 -21.19 -15.64 15.37
C PRO A 642 -21.94 -14.44 14.78
N PHE A 643 -23.23 -14.64 14.48
CA PHE A 643 -24.09 -13.55 14.07
C PHE A 643 -24.15 -12.51 15.21
N GLN A 644 -23.63 -11.32 14.96
CA GLN A 644 -23.83 -10.17 15.84
C GLN A 644 -25.19 -9.57 15.49
N GLY A 645 -26.25 -10.12 16.08
CA GLY A 645 -27.56 -9.51 16.08
C GLY A 645 -27.52 -8.23 16.91
N GLU A 646 -27.94 -7.12 16.30
CA GLU A 646 -28.02 -5.78 16.89
C GLU A 646 -26.70 -5.00 17.07
N VAL A 647 -26.88 -3.68 17.05
CA VAL A 647 -25.88 -2.65 17.30
C VAL A 647 -25.21 -2.95 18.63
N ASP A 648 -23.97 -3.44 18.56
CA ASP A 648 -23.13 -3.71 19.71
C ASP A 648 -23.13 -2.47 20.63
N LYS A 649 -23.87 -2.51 21.75
CA LYS A 649 -23.94 -1.38 22.70
C LYS A 649 -22.56 -1.01 23.25
N LYS A 650 -21.57 -1.90 23.10
CA LYS A 650 -20.16 -1.64 23.43
C LYS A 650 -19.39 -0.87 22.34
N ILE A 651 -19.89 -0.80 21.10
CA ILE A 651 -19.31 0.05 20.04
C ILE A 651 -19.42 1.55 20.41
N TRP A 652 -20.41 1.92 21.22
CA TRP A 652 -20.70 3.29 21.64
C TRP A 652 -20.07 3.71 22.98
N LYS A 653 -19.46 2.79 23.72
CA LYS A 653 -18.72 3.17 24.93
C LYS A 653 -17.31 3.59 24.53
N VAL A 654 -17.13 4.90 24.39
CA VAL A 654 -15.83 5.55 24.49
C VAL A 654 -15.24 5.14 25.85
N HIS A 655 -14.07 4.52 25.85
CA HIS A 655 -13.29 4.29 27.06
C HIS A 655 -12.19 5.32 27.14
#